data_AF-A0A7X6V9I7-F1
#
_entry.id   AF-A0A7X6V9I7-F1
#
_cell.length_a   1.000
_cell.length_b   1.000
_cell.length_c   1.000
_cell.angle_alpha   90.00
_cell.angle_beta   90.00
_cell.angle_gamma   90.00
#
_symmetry.space_group_name_H-M   'P 1'
#
loop_
_entity.id
_entity.type
_entity.pdbx_description
1 polymer ?
#
loop_
_entity_poly.entity_id
_entity_poly.type
_entity_poly.pdbx_seq_one_letter_code
_entity_poly.pdbx_strand_id
1 'polypeptide(L)'
;MMQTTYNNIVARLTLEPAKAHFVGIGGIGMAGLAYILKKSGWDVSGCDETENHLLEWLSKNGISYDGRNSSEHIADLDPSKDIVIRSCAVSDASPEISAAIEAGVPVYLRGELLAAITGLHNTIAVCGTHGKTTTSSFLAGMLKVLRPDETGWCIGGESPFLDGAPAGGRLFDDDKRHGLLVAEADESDGTLVLYSPEVTVLNNLNFDHVEFFNDEMEMEDTFRGILQNTKRAVVYCIDHARTTSLVNETRNIKTFSFGFSTNADFRISDFSKIDGGSRFAITTREKLSRIISLKVYGRHNILNAAAAITAACSIGIDFEEACQALEDTAALPARRFQKIGNPDNFTVISDFAHHPVEIMALMETVADLKHKRIVAVFQPHRYTRTKTLINKFPEAFLGVDELVLCPVYCASECLMCGGAASDLYKEFRDAAAKNIKLPIPIYAAPPEAAADYVAATLQPGDVVVVIGAGDVHLIADDIAAVKPPKKLPMEVRLGAFGTAALAPKMEVVRTVEDVQAAVQKGEFTVISGGTNSFICPTGCYKTLIRPAGTNFSVKSIVEETDDEVIMDLGCAVQGPSLVRYCLEQGYSGLEFMTGIPGYCGGWLAMNAGTQRGSFCDCVVSADVVTADGSLKTIQAGELGASYRSCPAVADTVVIKIRVRLTKSMPIAVKIAMDDALSARFDFSGLRSGGSAFKNPPPPAKPAGMVLDEAGCKGMRIGGAHVSKDHANVISADQDATASDVYALLCMMRERALTASGILLEPEVRILG
;
A
#
# COMPACT_ATOMS: atom_id res chain seq x y z
N MET A 1 -27.65 23.22 6.04
CA MET A 1 -26.85 22.82 7.23
C MET A 1 -25.43 23.37 7.12
N MET A 2 -24.63 22.98 6.12
CA MET A 2 -23.24 23.48 5.94
C MET A 2 -23.09 25.01 5.96
N GLN A 3 -23.95 25.78 5.28
CA GLN A 3 -23.89 27.25 5.32
C GLN A 3 -24.10 27.84 6.72
N THR A 4 -24.96 27.21 7.52
CA THR A 4 -25.20 27.62 8.92
C THR A 4 -23.97 27.33 9.76
N THR A 5 -23.36 26.15 9.60
CA THR A 5 -22.10 25.79 10.27
C THR A 5 -20.99 26.78 9.91
N TYR A 6 -20.80 27.06 8.62
CA TYR A 6 -19.85 28.06 8.13
C TYR A 6 -20.05 29.43 8.79
N ASN A 7 -21.28 29.94 8.82
CA ASN A 7 -21.58 31.24 9.44
C ASN A 7 -21.26 31.25 10.94
N ASN A 8 -21.50 30.14 11.64
CA ASN A 8 -21.16 30.00 13.06
C ASN A 8 -19.65 30.01 13.29
N ILE A 9 -18.88 29.31 12.44
CA ILE A 9 -17.40 29.31 12.52
C ILE A 9 -16.88 30.73 12.27
N VAL A 10 -17.34 31.40 11.22
CA VAL A 10 -16.94 32.78 10.89
C VAL A 10 -17.24 33.72 12.07
N ALA A 11 -18.48 33.68 12.59
CA ALA A 11 -18.85 34.49 13.75
C ALA A 11 -17.92 34.21 14.95
N ARG A 12 -17.60 32.94 15.20
CA ARG A 12 -16.71 32.57 16.30
C ARG A 12 -15.27 33.05 16.09
N LEU A 13 -14.72 32.91 14.89
CA LEU A 13 -13.36 33.37 14.55
C LEU A 13 -13.21 34.90 14.65
N THR A 14 -14.31 35.66 14.57
CA THR A 14 -14.29 37.14 14.72
C THR A 14 -14.40 37.65 16.16
N LEU A 15 -14.67 36.78 17.13
CA LEU A 15 -14.70 37.10 18.56
C LEU A 15 -13.30 36.89 19.18
N GLU A 16 -13.13 37.25 20.47
CA GLU A 16 -11.85 37.03 21.17
C GLU A 16 -11.39 35.56 21.10
N PRO A 17 -10.10 35.29 20.81
CA PRO A 17 -9.58 33.94 20.76
C PRO A 17 -9.81 33.18 22.08
N ALA A 18 -10.21 31.92 21.98
CA ALA A 18 -10.34 31.02 23.14
C ALA A 18 -9.60 29.70 22.86
N LYS A 19 -10.14 28.56 23.27
CA LYS A 19 -9.49 27.26 23.06
C LYS A 19 -9.99 26.58 21.78
N ALA A 20 -9.07 25.93 21.07
CA ALA A 20 -9.36 25.05 19.96
C ALA A 20 -8.66 23.71 20.18
N HIS A 21 -9.42 22.60 20.13
CA HIS A 21 -8.87 21.24 20.25
C HIS A 21 -8.99 20.49 18.93
N PHE A 22 -7.90 19.94 18.43
CA PHE A 22 -7.84 19.23 17.15
C PHE A 22 -7.76 17.70 17.35
N VAL A 23 -8.68 16.95 16.77
CA VAL A 23 -8.65 15.46 16.77
C VAL A 23 -8.13 14.97 15.43
N GLY A 24 -7.02 14.24 15.43
CA GLY A 24 -6.23 13.93 14.23
C GLY A 24 -5.31 15.08 13.83
N ILE A 25 -4.66 15.72 14.80
CA ILE A 25 -3.83 16.92 14.60
C ILE A 25 -2.55 16.64 13.77
N GLY A 26 -2.12 15.37 13.71
CA GLY A 26 -0.92 14.93 12.99
C GLY A 26 -1.07 14.90 11.47
N GLY A 27 -2.25 15.17 10.91
CA GLY A 27 -2.43 15.33 9.46
C GLY A 27 -1.93 16.70 8.97
N ILE A 28 -1.28 16.76 7.80
CA ILE A 28 -0.65 17.99 7.28
C ILE A 28 -1.59 19.21 7.21
N GLY A 29 -2.83 19.01 6.75
CA GLY A 29 -3.84 20.07 6.71
C GLY A 29 -4.36 20.47 8.09
N MET A 30 -4.43 19.53 9.05
CA MET A 30 -4.84 19.79 10.42
C MET A 30 -3.77 20.57 11.18
N ALA A 31 -2.51 20.13 11.09
CA ALA A 31 -1.36 20.82 11.66
C ALA A 31 -1.24 22.27 11.15
N GLY A 32 -1.56 22.50 9.87
CA GLY A 32 -1.50 23.84 9.26
C GLY A 32 -2.55 24.78 9.83
N LEU A 33 -3.78 24.29 9.98
CA LEU A 33 -4.87 25.04 10.59
C LEU A 33 -4.63 25.30 12.08
N ALA A 34 -4.14 24.29 12.82
CA ALA A 34 -3.77 24.43 14.23
C ALA A 34 -2.71 25.52 14.42
N TYR A 35 -1.69 25.55 13.55
CA TYR A 35 -0.66 26.58 13.56
C TYR A 35 -1.21 27.97 13.24
N ILE A 36 -2.08 28.09 12.23
CA ILE A 36 -2.75 29.35 11.89
C ILE A 36 -3.54 29.89 13.09
N LEU A 37 -4.38 29.06 13.72
CA LEU A 37 -5.17 29.49 14.89
C LEU A 37 -4.26 29.90 16.06
N LYS A 38 -3.19 29.15 16.32
CA LYS A 38 -2.21 29.49 17.37
C LYS A 38 -1.57 30.86 17.12
N LYS A 39 -1.23 31.17 15.87
CA LYS A 39 -0.69 32.48 15.48
C LYS A 39 -1.73 33.60 15.55
N SER A 40 -3.00 33.29 15.33
CA SER A 40 -4.13 34.20 15.56
C SER A 40 -4.53 34.33 17.04
N GLY A 41 -3.70 33.86 17.98
CA GLY A 41 -3.89 34.05 19.42
C GLY A 41 -4.75 32.99 20.13
N TRP A 42 -5.19 31.94 19.45
CA TRP A 42 -5.94 30.85 20.08
C TRP A 42 -5.06 29.97 20.96
N ASP A 43 -5.64 29.44 22.03
CA ASP A 43 -5.02 28.36 22.80
C ASP A 43 -5.32 27.01 22.15
N VAL A 44 -4.35 26.49 21.41
CA VAL A 44 -4.51 25.32 20.56
C VAL A 44 -3.88 24.08 21.20
N SER A 45 -4.65 22.99 21.22
CA SER A 45 -4.22 21.65 21.60
C SER A 45 -4.74 20.60 20.61
N GLY A 46 -4.29 19.35 20.70
CA GLY A 46 -4.89 18.26 19.92
C GLY A 46 -4.46 16.86 20.34
N CYS A 47 -4.90 15.86 19.59
CA CYS A 47 -4.49 14.47 19.74
C CYS A 47 -4.31 13.77 18.39
N ASP A 48 -3.43 12.78 18.36
CA ASP A 48 -3.25 11.86 17.23
C ASP A 48 -2.59 10.56 17.72
N GLU A 49 -3.11 9.39 17.32
CA GLU A 49 -2.55 8.10 17.73
C GLU A 49 -1.27 7.73 16.95
N THR A 50 -1.05 8.36 15.79
CA THR A 50 0.09 8.06 14.93
C THR A 50 1.20 9.09 15.14
N GLU A 51 2.27 8.67 15.81
CA GLU A 51 3.43 9.53 15.99
C GLU A 51 4.11 9.83 14.65
N ASN A 52 4.37 11.12 14.38
CA ASN A 52 4.99 11.59 13.13
C ASN A 52 5.72 12.92 13.34
N HIS A 53 6.48 13.36 12.33
CA HIS A 53 7.30 14.58 12.41
C HIS A 53 6.48 15.88 12.53
N LEU A 54 5.20 15.88 12.13
CA LEU A 54 4.32 17.04 12.27
C LEU A 54 3.97 17.30 13.74
N LEU A 55 3.75 16.25 14.54
CA LEU A 55 3.50 16.38 15.97
C LEU A 55 4.70 17.02 16.70
N GLU A 56 5.92 16.57 16.38
CA GLU A 56 7.14 17.18 16.92
C GLU A 56 7.25 18.66 16.53
N TRP A 57 6.89 19.01 15.29
CA TRP A 57 6.91 20.39 14.83
C TRP A 57 5.86 21.26 15.53
N LEU A 58 4.64 20.76 15.73
CA LEU A 58 3.58 21.46 16.47
C LEU A 58 4.04 21.78 17.90
N SER A 59 4.65 20.80 18.58
CA SER A 59 5.21 20.98 19.92
C SER A 59 6.32 22.04 19.96
N LYS A 60 7.26 22.03 19.00
CA LYS A 60 8.28 23.08 18.86
C LYS A 60 7.69 24.48 18.63
N ASN A 61 6.45 24.56 18.12
CA ASN A 61 5.71 25.80 17.91
C ASN A 61 4.71 26.13 19.05
N GLY A 62 4.82 25.45 20.19
CA GLY A 62 4.04 25.75 21.39
C GLY A 62 2.58 25.27 21.33
N ILE A 63 2.29 24.26 20.51
CA ILE A 63 0.99 23.58 20.45
C ILE A 63 1.14 22.22 21.15
N SER A 64 0.34 21.99 22.19
CA SER A 64 0.35 20.72 22.92
C SER A 64 -0.41 19.63 22.17
N TYR A 65 0.04 18.38 22.30
CA TYR A 65 -0.69 17.22 21.80
C TYR A 65 -0.61 16.02 22.76
N ASP A 66 -1.59 15.12 22.71
CA ASP A 66 -1.56 13.80 23.36
C ASP A 66 -1.59 12.69 22.29
N GLY A 67 -0.84 11.61 22.52
CA GLY A 67 -0.74 10.45 21.62
C GLY A 67 -1.91 9.46 21.73
N ARG A 68 -2.91 9.75 22.58
CA ARG A 68 -4.06 8.88 22.85
C ARG A 68 -5.34 9.57 22.40
N ASN A 69 -6.36 8.79 22.11
CA ASN A 69 -7.73 9.29 22.08
C ASN A 69 -8.38 9.14 23.46
N SER A 70 -8.84 10.25 24.06
CA SER A 70 -9.43 10.30 25.41
C SER A 70 -10.50 11.38 25.52
N SER A 71 -11.64 11.05 26.13
CA SER A 71 -12.69 12.03 26.45
C SER A 71 -12.22 13.11 27.44
N GLU A 72 -11.16 12.84 28.22
CA GLU A 72 -10.58 13.79 29.17
C GLU A 72 -10.08 15.07 28.49
N HIS A 73 -9.71 15.02 27.21
CA HIS A 73 -9.25 16.18 26.44
C HIS A 73 -10.31 17.29 26.31
N ILE A 74 -11.58 16.93 26.47
CA ILE A 74 -12.72 17.84 26.31
C ILE A 74 -13.15 18.48 27.64
N ALA A 75 -12.73 17.91 28.79
CA ALA A 75 -13.27 18.26 30.10
C ALA A 75 -13.11 19.75 30.48
N ASP A 76 -12.05 20.40 29.98
CA ASP A 76 -11.71 21.80 30.27
C ASP A 76 -12.16 22.81 29.19
N LEU A 77 -12.99 22.38 28.24
CA LEU A 77 -13.54 23.24 27.17
C LEU A 77 -14.87 23.87 27.61
N ASP A 78 -15.02 25.17 27.37
CA ASP A 78 -16.22 25.96 27.60
C ASP A 78 -17.13 25.95 26.35
N PRO A 79 -18.30 25.31 26.39
CA PRO A 79 -19.20 25.18 25.22
C PRO A 79 -19.66 26.53 24.62
N SER A 80 -19.56 27.62 25.37
CA SER A 80 -19.98 28.95 24.90
C SER A 80 -18.96 29.62 23.98
N LYS A 81 -17.70 29.16 23.97
CA LYS A 81 -16.60 29.86 23.28
C LYS A 81 -15.49 28.95 22.74
N ASP A 82 -15.37 27.71 23.19
CA ASP A 82 -14.32 26.80 22.73
C ASP A 82 -14.85 25.92 21.61
N ILE A 83 -13.94 25.41 20.77
CA ILE A 83 -14.29 24.64 19.57
C ILE A 83 -13.44 23.38 19.45
N VAL A 84 -14.03 22.34 18.85
CA VAL A 84 -13.33 21.11 18.48
C VAL A 84 -13.29 21.01 16.96
N ILE A 85 -12.12 20.66 16.41
CA ILE A 85 -11.90 20.48 14.98
C ILE A 85 -11.48 19.03 14.76
N ARG A 86 -12.02 18.39 13.73
CA ARG A 86 -11.63 17.02 13.36
C ARG A 86 -11.26 16.87 11.89
N SER A 87 -10.39 15.91 11.63
CA SER A 87 -10.15 15.39 10.28
C SER A 87 -11.33 14.54 9.83
N CYS A 88 -11.57 14.44 8.51
CA CYS A 88 -12.57 13.53 7.95
C CYS A 88 -12.25 12.05 8.21
N ALA A 89 -11.01 11.72 8.59
CA ALA A 89 -10.62 10.37 8.99
C ALA A 89 -11.11 9.99 10.41
N VAL A 90 -11.58 10.96 11.21
CA VAL A 90 -12.01 10.75 12.61
C VAL A 90 -13.51 10.52 12.67
N SER A 91 -13.90 9.33 13.15
CA SER A 91 -15.31 8.94 13.32
C SER A 91 -16.04 9.75 14.40
N ASP A 92 -17.37 9.87 14.27
CA ASP A 92 -18.26 10.38 15.34
C ASP A 92 -18.13 9.57 16.65
N ALA A 93 -17.75 8.29 16.54
CA ALA A 93 -17.56 7.40 17.67
C ALA A 93 -16.23 7.62 18.44
N SER A 94 -15.37 8.54 17.98
CA SER A 94 -14.14 8.89 18.71
C SER A 94 -14.48 9.42 20.11
N PRO A 95 -13.72 9.03 21.16
CA PRO A 95 -13.98 9.47 22.53
C PRO A 95 -14.15 10.99 22.68
N GLU A 96 -13.29 11.78 22.05
CA GLU A 96 -13.32 13.25 22.04
C GLU A 96 -14.57 13.80 21.36
N ILE A 97 -14.93 13.25 20.20
CA ILE A 97 -16.06 13.76 19.42
C ILE A 97 -17.36 13.47 20.16
N SER A 98 -17.52 12.25 20.69
CA SER A 98 -18.67 11.89 21.51
C SER A 98 -18.77 12.78 22.76
N ALA A 99 -17.65 13.00 23.47
CA ALA A 99 -17.63 13.86 24.66
C ALA A 99 -17.92 15.33 24.34
N ALA A 100 -17.41 15.86 23.23
CA ALA A 100 -17.69 17.23 22.79
C ALA A 100 -19.18 17.44 22.47
N ILE A 101 -19.78 16.49 21.76
CA ILE A 101 -21.22 16.50 21.47
C ILE A 101 -22.04 16.45 22.77
N GLU A 102 -21.68 15.57 23.72
CA GLU A 102 -22.38 15.46 25.01
C GLU A 102 -22.24 16.73 25.86
N ALA A 103 -21.06 17.36 25.87
CA ALA A 103 -20.80 18.61 26.57
C ALA A 103 -21.39 19.85 25.85
N GLY A 104 -21.89 19.69 24.62
CA GLY A 104 -22.42 20.80 23.82
C GLY A 104 -21.34 21.70 23.19
N VAL A 105 -20.09 21.26 23.18
CA VAL A 105 -18.98 21.97 22.54
C VAL A 105 -19.11 21.82 21.01
N PRO A 106 -19.11 22.91 20.22
CA PRO A 106 -19.21 22.81 18.77
C PRO A 106 -18.06 22.02 18.15
N VAL A 107 -18.41 21.04 17.31
CA VAL A 107 -17.47 20.23 16.53
C VAL A 107 -17.57 20.65 15.06
N TYR A 108 -16.43 20.99 14.46
CA TYR A 108 -16.32 21.39 13.05
C TYR A 108 -15.36 20.47 12.28
N LEU A 109 -15.60 20.32 10.98
CA LEU A 109 -14.69 19.64 10.08
C LEU A 109 -13.54 20.58 9.67
N ARG A 110 -12.38 19.98 9.40
CA ARG A 110 -11.21 20.66 8.82
C ARG A 110 -11.57 21.55 7.61
N GLY A 111 -12.34 21.02 6.65
CA GLY A 111 -12.73 21.74 5.44
C GLY A 111 -13.62 22.96 5.72
N GLU A 112 -14.53 22.85 6.72
CA GLU A 112 -15.40 23.96 7.14
C GLU A 112 -14.59 25.09 7.79
N LEU A 113 -13.62 24.75 8.64
CA LEU A 113 -12.73 25.72 9.26
C LEU A 113 -11.87 26.44 8.20
N LEU A 114 -11.29 25.69 7.25
CA LEU A 114 -10.50 26.28 6.17
C LEU A 114 -11.34 27.22 5.31
N ALA A 115 -12.55 26.81 4.92
CA ALA A 115 -13.47 27.67 4.20
C ALA A 115 -13.74 28.97 4.97
N ALA A 116 -14.00 28.90 6.29
CA ALA A 116 -14.23 30.08 7.12
C ALA A 116 -13.00 31.01 7.19
N ILE A 117 -11.80 30.45 7.39
CA ILE A 117 -10.54 31.23 7.39
C ILE A 117 -10.35 31.91 6.03
N THR A 118 -10.55 31.19 4.92
CA THR A 118 -10.40 31.78 3.59
C THR A 118 -11.43 32.88 3.31
N GLY A 119 -12.65 32.77 3.84
CA GLY A 119 -13.69 33.79 3.72
C GLY A 119 -13.37 35.10 4.47
N LEU A 120 -12.54 35.03 5.51
CA LEU A 120 -12.08 36.19 6.28
C LEU A 120 -10.91 36.94 5.63
N HIS A 121 -10.29 36.37 4.59
CA HIS A 121 -9.08 36.91 3.96
C HIS A 121 -9.25 37.07 2.43
N ASN A 122 -8.39 37.88 1.80
CA ASN A 122 -8.34 37.97 0.35
C ASN A 122 -7.68 36.70 -0.20
N THR A 123 -8.48 35.70 -0.56
CA THR A 123 -7.96 34.36 -0.86
C THR A 123 -7.84 34.10 -2.36
N ILE A 124 -6.73 33.47 -2.76
CA ILE A 124 -6.59 32.77 -4.03
C ILE A 124 -6.73 31.27 -3.74
N ALA A 125 -7.87 30.69 -4.13
CA ALA A 125 -8.18 29.28 -3.91
C ALA A 125 -7.74 28.45 -5.11
N VAL A 126 -6.88 27.47 -4.89
CA VAL A 126 -6.42 26.53 -5.91
C VAL A 126 -7.17 25.22 -5.78
N CYS A 127 -7.91 24.86 -6.83
CA CYS A 127 -8.86 23.76 -6.87
C CYS A 127 -8.61 22.85 -8.08
N GLY A 128 -9.21 21.66 -8.07
CA GLY A 128 -9.21 20.69 -9.15
C GLY A 128 -8.74 19.32 -8.66
N THR A 129 -8.98 18.26 -9.43
CA THR A 129 -8.69 16.90 -8.94
C THR A 129 -7.20 16.68 -8.69
N HIS A 130 -6.34 17.14 -9.61
CA HIS A 130 -4.90 16.92 -9.59
C HIS A 130 -4.10 18.23 -9.61
N GLY A 131 -2.90 18.20 -9.02
CA GLY A 131 -1.93 19.30 -9.08
C GLY A 131 -2.19 20.49 -8.15
N LYS A 132 -3.21 20.42 -7.27
CA LYS A 132 -3.57 21.49 -6.33
C LYS A 132 -2.38 21.97 -5.51
N THR A 133 -1.76 21.04 -4.77
CA THR A 133 -0.59 21.29 -3.90
C THR A 133 0.59 21.90 -4.65
N THR A 134 0.88 21.42 -5.87
CA THR A 134 1.99 21.94 -6.67
C THR A 134 1.71 23.37 -7.15
N THR A 135 0.52 23.62 -7.71
CA THR A 135 0.12 24.95 -8.17
C THR A 135 0.08 25.95 -7.01
N SER A 136 -0.50 25.58 -5.87
CA SER A 136 -0.56 26.44 -4.68
C SER A 136 0.82 26.71 -4.10
N SER A 137 1.73 25.72 -4.10
CA SER A 137 3.12 25.90 -3.67
C SER A 137 3.92 26.83 -4.57
N PHE A 138 3.79 26.70 -5.89
CA PHE A 138 4.42 27.62 -6.84
C PHE A 138 3.89 29.04 -6.65
N LEU A 139 2.56 29.19 -6.57
CA LEU A 139 1.94 30.50 -6.40
C LEU A 139 2.35 31.16 -5.07
N ALA A 140 2.30 30.42 -3.96
CA ALA A 140 2.70 30.95 -2.65
C ALA A 140 4.20 31.30 -2.62
N GLY A 141 5.06 30.49 -3.23
CA GLY A 141 6.49 30.78 -3.36
C GLY A 141 6.76 32.07 -4.13
N MET A 142 6.11 32.23 -5.29
CA MET A 142 6.17 33.47 -6.08
C MET A 142 5.72 34.68 -5.27
N LEU A 143 4.55 34.59 -4.63
CA LEU A 143 3.97 35.70 -3.87
C LEU A 143 4.79 36.03 -2.62
N LYS A 144 5.43 35.06 -1.98
CA LYS A 144 6.34 35.30 -0.85
C LYS A 144 7.56 36.13 -1.26
N VAL A 145 8.05 36.02 -2.50
CA VAL A 145 9.15 36.87 -2.97
C VAL A 145 8.65 38.24 -3.42
N LEU A 146 7.51 38.27 -4.12
CA LEU A 146 6.96 39.50 -4.68
C LEU A 146 6.26 40.39 -3.63
N ARG A 147 5.75 39.78 -2.56
CA ARG A 147 4.94 40.39 -1.49
C ARG A 147 5.20 39.70 -0.14
N PRO A 148 6.44 39.75 0.41
CA PRO A 148 6.90 38.93 1.52
C PRO A 148 6.08 39.04 2.82
N ASP A 149 5.54 40.22 3.09
CA ASP A 149 4.79 40.47 4.32
C ASP A 149 3.28 40.52 4.13
N GLU A 150 2.81 40.36 2.89
CA GLU A 150 1.38 40.36 2.56
C GLU A 150 0.92 38.95 2.14
N THR A 151 1.78 37.93 2.21
CA THR A 151 1.46 36.59 1.70
C THR A 151 1.31 35.59 2.84
N GLY A 152 0.11 35.06 3.00
CA GLY A 152 -0.19 33.87 3.78
C GLY A 152 -0.46 32.68 2.87
N TRP A 153 -0.39 31.47 3.42
CA TRP A 153 -0.73 30.24 2.71
C TRP A 153 -1.36 29.18 3.63
N CYS A 154 -2.17 28.30 3.05
CA CYS A 154 -2.70 27.08 3.68
C CYS A 154 -2.70 25.96 2.63
N ILE A 155 -1.65 25.13 2.63
CA ILE A 155 -1.33 24.17 1.56
C ILE A 155 -1.14 22.76 2.14
N GLY A 156 -1.61 21.74 1.41
CA GLY A 156 -1.58 20.33 1.82
C GLY A 156 -0.25 19.61 1.61
N GLY A 157 0.87 20.32 1.53
CA GLY A 157 2.18 19.75 1.21
C GLY A 157 3.35 20.60 1.70
N GLU A 158 4.45 19.91 2.02
CA GLU A 158 5.72 20.53 2.38
C GLU A 158 6.41 21.13 1.15
N SER A 159 6.70 22.43 1.19
CA SER A 159 7.44 23.14 0.15
C SER A 159 8.76 23.72 0.69
N PRO A 160 9.92 23.45 0.06
CA PRO A 160 11.21 23.97 0.49
C PRO A 160 11.29 25.50 0.60
N PHE A 161 10.48 26.22 -0.17
CA PHE A 161 10.50 27.69 -0.22
C PHE A 161 9.53 28.35 0.79
N LEU A 162 8.64 27.59 1.41
CA LEU A 162 7.63 28.08 2.36
C LEU A 162 8.08 27.89 3.83
N ASP A 163 9.22 28.47 4.17
CA ASP A 163 9.85 28.45 5.52
C ASP A 163 10.16 27.04 6.05
N GLY A 164 10.07 26.01 5.19
CA GLY A 164 10.22 24.62 5.59
C GLY A 164 9.22 24.18 6.67
N ALA A 165 8.11 24.91 6.84
CA ALA A 165 7.07 24.52 7.78
C ALA A 165 6.42 23.23 7.26
N PRO A 166 6.48 22.13 8.03
CA PRO A 166 5.94 20.84 7.63
C PRO A 166 4.42 20.87 7.46
N ALA A 167 3.77 21.86 8.07
CA ALA A 167 2.41 22.23 7.73
C ALA A 167 2.40 23.56 6.96
N GLY A 168 1.88 23.57 5.74
CA GLY A 168 1.87 24.72 4.84
C GLY A 168 0.90 25.83 5.29
N GLY A 169 0.88 26.22 6.56
CA GLY A 169 0.02 27.25 7.13
C GLY A 169 0.81 28.48 7.60
N ARG A 170 0.52 29.66 7.06
CA ARG A 170 1.01 30.95 7.59
C ARG A 170 0.00 32.06 7.30
N LEU A 171 -0.22 32.95 8.27
CA LEU A 171 -0.85 34.24 8.03
C LEU A 171 0.21 35.35 8.05
N PHE A 172 -0.11 36.46 7.40
CA PHE A 172 0.67 37.71 7.47
C PHE A 172 0.50 38.37 8.85
N ASP A 173 1.41 39.28 9.22
CA ASP A 173 1.36 39.96 10.52
C ASP A 173 0.11 40.86 10.67
N ASP A 174 -0.49 40.89 11.87
CA ASP A 174 -1.80 41.49 12.19
C ASP A 174 -1.99 42.97 11.78
N ASP A 175 -0.90 43.74 11.69
CA ASP A 175 -0.95 45.15 11.29
C ASP A 175 -1.22 45.37 9.79
N LYS A 176 -1.25 44.31 8.98
CA LYS A 176 -1.36 44.35 7.52
C LYS A 176 -2.67 43.76 6.99
N ARG A 177 -3.80 44.42 7.31
CA ARG A 177 -5.21 44.02 7.03
C ARG A 177 -5.60 43.78 5.55
N HIS A 178 -4.66 43.69 4.61
CA HIS A 178 -4.91 43.52 3.17
C HIS A 178 -4.08 42.40 2.51
N GLY A 179 -3.43 41.53 3.29
CA GLY A 179 -2.66 40.42 2.73
C GLY A 179 -3.50 39.40 1.94
N LEU A 180 -2.82 38.67 1.06
CA LEU A 180 -3.32 37.60 0.22
C LEU A 180 -3.07 36.25 0.88
N LEU A 181 -4.11 35.40 0.91
CA LEU A 181 -4.01 34.02 1.37
C LEU A 181 -4.04 33.07 0.16
N VAL A 182 -3.02 32.24 -0.02
CA VAL A 182 -3.05 31.15 -1.01
C VAL A 182 -3.56 29.90 -0.31
N ALA A 183 -4.73 29.39 -0.70
CA ALA A 183 -5.31 28.20 -0.09
C ALA A 183 -5.45 27.07 -1.12
N GLU A 184 -5.01 25.88 -0.73
CA GLU A 184 -5.42 24.65 -1.41
C GLU A 184 -6.86 24.32 -0.98
N ALA A 185 -7.79 24.38 -1.94
CA ALA A 185 -9.19 24.11 -1.72
C ALA A 185 -9.51 22.69 -2.20
N ASP A 186 -9.78 21.82 -1.25
CA ASP A 186 -10.01 20.39 -1.46
C ASP A 186 -11.51 20.12 -1.65
N GLU A 187 -11.84 19.37 -2.69
CA GLU A 187 -13.19 18.94 -3.02
C GLU A 187 -13.64 17.70 -2.24
N SER A 188 -12.72 16.98 -1.60
CA SER A 188 -12.94 15.63 -1.03
C SER A 188 -14.05 15.50 0.00
N ASP A 189 -14.44 16.59 0.66
CA ASP A 189 -15.46 16.64 1.71
C ASP A 189 -16.66 17.53 1.36
N GLY A 190 -16.77 17.95 0.09
CA GLY A 190 -17.85 18.79 -0.42
C GLY A 190 -17.82 20.24 0.07
N THR A 191 -16.85 20.63 0.90
CA THR A 191 -16.80 21.97 1.50
C THR A 191 -16.45 23.07 0.50
N LEU A 192 -16.05 22.71 -0.72
CA LEU A 192 -15.69 23.65 -1.79
C LEU A 192 -16.79 24.69 -2.05
N VAL A 193 -18.07 24.32 -1.92
CA VAL A 193 -19.22 25.25 -2.07
C VAL A 193 -19.25 26.40 -1.05
N LEU A 194 -18.53 26.27 0.07
CA LEU A 194 -18.48 27.27 1.14
C LEU A 194 -17.44 28.37 0.87
N TYR A 195 -16.53 28.15 -0.07
CA TYR A 195 -15.47 29.09 -0.39
C TYR A 195 -16.03 30.30 -1.14
N SER A 196 -15.52 31.49 -0.81
CA SER A 196 -15.83 32.76 -1.50
C SER A 196 -14.54 33.55 -1.79
N PRO A 197 -13.64 32.99 -2.62
CA PRO A 197 -12.31 33.56 -2.85
C PRO A 197 -12.34 34.80 -3.75
N GLU A 198 -11.27 35.59 -3.71
CA GLU A 198 -11.03 36.65 -4.70
C GLU A 198 -10.75 36.03 -6.07
N VAL A 199 -9.86 35.04 -6.12
CA VAL A 199 -9.52 34.31 -7.34
C VAL A 199 -9.64 32.81 -7.13
N THR A 200 -10.31 32.13 -8.06
CA THR A 200 -10.36 30.67 -8.11
C THR A 200 -9.48 30.17 -9.25
N VAL A 201 -8.53 29.29 -8.95
CA VAL A 201 -7.71 28.57 -9.93
C VAL A 201 -8.27 27.16 -10.06
N LEU A 202 -8.65 26.76 -11.28
CA LEU A 202 -9.21 25.45 -11.59
C LEU A 202 -8.28 24.68 -12.53
N ASN A 203 -7.51 23.74 -11.96
CA ASN A 203 -6.49 22.99 -12.69
C ASN A 203 -7.07 21.98 -13.69
N ASN A 204 -7.97 21.10 -13.22
CA ASN A 204 -8.56 19.99 -13.98
C ASN A 204 -9.74 19.39 -13.20
N LEU A 205 -10.50 18.49 -13.85
CA LEU A 205 -11.68 17.84 -13.28
C LEU A 205 -11.78 16.38 -13.75
N ASN A 206 -11.45 15.47 -12.85
CA ASN A 206 -11.61 14.04 -13.02
C ASN A 206 -12.42 13.49 -11.84
N PHE A 207 -13.29 12.50 -12.09
CA PHE A 207 -14.05 11.86 -11.03
C PHE A 207 -13.12 11.13 -10.04
N ASP A 208 -13.14 11.59 -8.78
CA ASP A 208 -12.41 11.06 -7.63
C ASP A 208 -13.27 11.25 -6.37
N HIS A 209 -12.75 10.92 -5.19
CA HIS A 209 -13.44 11.06 -3.90
C HIS A 209 -14.80 10.35 -3.87
N VAL A 210 -14.80 9.13 -4.42
CA VAL A 210 -15.97 8.25 -4.60
C VAL A 210 -16.57 7.78 -3.27
N GLU A 211 -15.87 8.00 -2.16
CA GLU A 211 -16.35 7.84 -0.79
C GLU A 211 -17.39 8.92 -0.40
N PHE A 212 -17.35 10.08 -1.06
CA PHE A 212 -18.21 11.23 -0.77
C PHE A 212 -19.20 11.50 -1.91
N PHE A 213 -18.74 11.45 -3.16
CA PHE A 213 -19.57 11.74 -4.33
C PHE A 213 -20.18 10.47 -4.94
N ASN A 214 -21.49 10.48 -5.14
CA ASN A 214 -22.19 9.37 -5.79
C ASN A 214 -21.88 9.28 -7.28
N ASP A 215 -21.74 10.44 -7.92
CA ASP A 215 -21.41 10.56 -9.32
C ASP A 215 -20.63 11.85 -9.62
N GLU A 216 -20.20 11.94 -10.88
CA GLU A 216 -19.39 13.05 -11.36
C GLU A 216 -20.16 14.38 -11.41
N MET A 217 -21.49 14.35 -11.53
CA MET A 217 -22.31 15.56 -11.55
C MET A 217 -22.38 16.18 -10.15
N GLU A 218 -22.51 15.35 -9.11
CA GLU A 218 -22.45 15.81 -7.71
C GLU A 218 -21.09 16.46 -7.38
N MET A 219 -19.99 15.88 -7.87
CA MET A 219 -18.66 16.48 -7.74
C MET A 219 -18.59 17.83 -8.49
N GLU A 220 -19.03 17.88 -9.74
CA GLU A 220 -19.03 19.10 -10.56
C GLU A 220 -19.87 20.23 -9.94
N ASP A 221 -20.94 19.92 -9.23
CA ASP A 221 -21.76 20.91 -8.53
C ASP A 221 -20.99 21.62 -7.40
N THR A 222 -20.02 20.96 -6.77
CA THR A 222 -19.15 21.61 -5.78
C THR A 222 -18.23 22.66 -6.42
N PHE A 223 -17.67 22.34 -7.59
CA PHE A 223 -16.88 23.27 -8.39
C PHE A 223 -17.73 24.43 -8.92
N ARG A 224 -18.95 24.14 -9.36
CA ARG A 224 -19.92 25.18 -9.76
C ARG A 224 -20.19 26.16 -8.61
N GLY A 225 -20.33 25.66 -7.38
CA GLY A 225 -20.53 26.49 -6.20
C GLY A 225 -19.40 27.50 -5.97
N ILE A 226 -18.13 27.06 -5.92
CA ILE A 226 -17.00 27.98 -5.73
C ILE A 226 -16.83 28.97 -6.89
N LEU A 227 -17.07 28.53 -8.13
CA LEU A 227 -17.00 29.41 -9.30
C LEU A 227 -18.04 30.53 -9.23
N GLN A 228 -19.26 30.22 -8.77
CA GLN A 228 -20.32 31.21 -8.56
C GLN A 228 -20.00 32.19 -7.41
N ASN A 229 -19.30 31.72 -6.37
CA ASN A 229 -18.92 32.52 -5.21
C ASN A 229 -17.61 33.32 -5.41
N THR A 230 -16.94 33.15 -6.56
CA THR A 230 -15.68 33.84 -6.87
C THR A 230 -15.92 35.32 -7.10
N LYS A 231 -15.18 36.18 -6.38
CA LYS A 231 -15.45 37.64 -6.33
C LYS A 231 -14.82 38.42 -7.48
N ARG A 232 -13.60 38.08 -7.91
CA ARG A 232 -12.84 38.89 -8.88
C ARG A 232 -12.52 38.17 -10.19
N ALA A 233 -11.92 36.98 -10.15
CA ALA A 233 -11.51 36.28 -11.37
C ALA A 233 -11.43 34.76 -11.24
N VAL A 234 -11.67 34.06 -12.35
CA VAL A 234 -11.45 32.62 -12.48
C VAL A 234 -10.29 32.35 -13.42
N VAL A 235 -9.33 31.56 -12.97
CA VAL A 235 -8.20 31.05 -13.77
C VAL A 235 -8.45 29.58 -14.04
N TYR A 236 -8.37 29.13 -15.29
CA TYR A 236 -8.71 27.73 -15.62
C TYR A 236 -7.86 27.15 -16.74
N CYS A 237 -7.66 25.83 -16.67
CA CYS A 237 -6.98 25.10 -17.74
C CYS A 237 -7.93 24.90 -18.93
N ILE A 238 -7.62 25.46 -20.10
CA ILE A 238 -8.45 25.29 -21.32
C ILE A 238 -8.20 23.96 -22.02
N ASP A 239 -7.09 23.28 -21.72
CA ASP A 239 -6.77 21.97 -22.30
C ASP A 239 -7.70 20.87 -21.78
N HIS A 240 -8.45 21.14 -20.72
CA HIS A 240 -9.43 20.24 -20.15
C HIS A 240 -10.87 20.68 -20.53
N ALA A 241 -11.63 19.80 -21.20
CA ALA A 241 -12.93 20.17 -21.73
C ALA A 241 -13.95 20.53 -20.63
N ARG A 242 -13.93 19.81 -19.50
CA ARG A 242 -14.89 20.03 -18.40
C ARG A 242 -14.68 21.34 -17.66
N THR A 243 -13.43 21.74 -17.42
CA THR A 243 -13.13 23.03 -16.79
C THR A 243 -13.62 24.15 -17.67
N THR A 244 -13.39 24.04 -18.98
CA THR A 244 -13.92 24.99 -19.97
C THR A 244 -15.45 25.04 -19.96
N SER A 245 -16.13 23.90 -19.87
CA SER A 245 -17.60 23.85 -19.77
C SER A 245 -18.11 24.59 -18.53
N LEU A 246 -17.63 24.22 -17.33
CA LEU A 246 -18.09 24.83 -16.08
C LEU A 246 -17.81 26.34 -16.02
N VAL A 247 -16.65 26.77 -16.50
CA VAL A 247 -16.30 28.20 -16.51
C VAL A 247 -17.19 28.99 -17.49
N ASN A 248 -17.54 28.43 -18.65
CA ASN A 248 -18.47 29.07 -19.60
C ASN A 248 -19.89 29.26 -19.03
N GLU A 249 -20.27 28.46 -18.03
CA GLU A 249 -21.55 28.57 -17.33
C GLU A 249 -21.53 29.67 -16.26
N THR A 250 -20.34 30.15 -15.88
CA THR A 250 -20.15 31.20 -14.87
C THR A 250 -20.32 32.58 -15.50
N ARG A 251 -21.27 33.38 -15.01
CA ARG A 251 -21.60 34.70 -15.58
C ARG A 251 -20.97 35.85 -14.79
N ASN A 252 -20.68 36.95 -15.47
CA ASN A 252 -20.26 38.24 -14.88
C ASN A 252 -18.95 38.22 -14.09
N ILE A 253 -18.06 37.25 -14.34
CA ILE A 253 -16.72 37.20 -13.73
C ILE A 253 -15.65 37.30 -14.82
N LYS A 254 -14.48 37.87 -14.49
CA LYS A 254 -13.34 37.84 -15.41
C LYS A 254 -12.76 36.42 -15.45
N THR A 255 -12.42 35.94 -16.63
CA THR A 255 -11.82 34.61 -16.81
C THR A 255 -10.48 34.72 -17.52
N PHE A 256 -9.53 33.88 -17.10
CA PHE A 256 -8.19 33.77 -17.70
C PHE A 256 -7.88 32.30 -17.94
N SER A 257 -7.69 31.93 -19.20
CA SER A 257 -7.34 30.55 -19.57
C SER A 257 -5.84 30.34 -19.65
N PHE A 258 -5.36 29.18 -19.22
CA PHE A 258 -3.99 28.72 -19.42
C PHE A 258 -3.96 27.33 -20.04
N GLY A 259 -2.88 27.01 -20.76
CA GLY A 259 -2.72 25.68 -21.37
C GLY A 259 -1.86 25.68 -22.62
N PHE A 260 -1.71 24.51 -23.23
CA PHE A 260 -1.02 24.33 -24.52
C PHE A 260 -1.90 24.65 -25.72
N SER A 261 -3.22 24.74 -25.53
CA SER A 261 -4.17 25.16 -26.55
C SER A 261 -3.75 26.50 -27.16
N THR A 262 -3.92 26.62 -28.48
CA THR A 262 -3.66 27.87 -29.20
C THR A 262 -4.59 29.00 -28.80
N ASN A 263 -5.71 28.68 -28.14
CA ASN A 263 -6.72 29.64 -27.70
C ASN A 263 -6.56 30.05 -26.22
N ALA A 264 -5.53 29.56 -25.52
CA ALA A 264 -5.26 29.96 -24.14
C ALA A 264 -4.84 31.44 -24.05
N ASP A 265 -5.35 32.17 -23.06
CA ASP A 265 -4.92 33.55 -22.76
C ASP A 265 -3.45 33.58 -22.29
N PHE A 266 -3.02 32.52 -21.60
CA PHE A 266 -1.63 32.22 -21.22
C PHE A 266 -1.21 30.90 -21.86
N ARG A 267 -0.67 31.00 -23.07
CA ARG A 267 -0.35 29.86 -23.91
C ARG A 267 1.05 29.33 -23.64
N ILE A 268 1.13 28.03 -23.38
CA ILE A 268 2.38 27.26 -23.31
C ILE A 268 2.76 26.80 -24.72
N SER A 269 4.02 27.00 -25.09
CA SER A 269 4.59 26.60 -26.39
C SER A 269 6.05 26.20 -26.23
N ASP A 270 6.65 25.62 -27.28
CA ASP A 270 8.06 25.24 -27.34
C ASP A 270 8.55 24.43 -26.12
N PHE A 271 7.65 23.59 -25.56
CA PHE A 271 7.99 22.72 -24.46
C PHE A 271 9.02 21.70 -24.90
N SER A 272 10.15 21.70 -24.20
CA SER A 272 11.27 20.81 -24.40
C SER A 272 11.85 20.40 -23.06
N LYS A 273 12.41 19.20 -23.04
CA LYS A 273 13.11 18.68 -21.86
C LYS A 273 14.56 19.15 -21.94
N ILE A 274 15.11 19.55 -20.81
CA ILE A 274 16.52 19.94 -20.68
C ILE A 274 17.18 19.14 -19.57
N ASP A 275 18.51 19.10 -19.53
CA ASP A 275 19.20 18.44 -18.43
C ASP A 275 18.82 19.11 -17.10
N GLY A 276 18.35 18.31 -16.15
CA GLY A 276 17.89 18.80 -14.85
C GLY A 276 16.46 19.38 -14.81
N GLY A 277 15.67 19.38 -15.90
CA GLY A 277 14.29 19.86 -15.85
C GLY A 277 13.61 20.10 -17.20
N SER A 278 12.86 21.21 -17.30
CA SER A 278 12.01 21.54 -18.45
C SER A 278 12.20 22.98 -18.90
N ARG A 279 12.03 23.23 -20.19
CA ARG A 279 12.03 24.56 -20.81
C ARG A 279 10.78 24.74 -21.66
N PHE A 280 10.16 25.91 -21.58
CA PHE A 280 8.95 26.24 -22.36
C PHE A 280 8.83 27.74 -22.54
N ALA A 281 8.04 28.18 -23.52
CA ALA A 281 7.63 29.57 -23.67
C ALA A 281 6.19 29.76 -23.19
N ILE A 282 5.93 30.82 -22.43
CA ILE A 282 4.58 31.26 -22.08
C ILE A 282 4.30 32.59 -22.79
N THR A 283 3.17 32.69 -23.49
CA THR A 283 2.77 33.88 -24.25
C THR A 283 1.38 34.32 -23.82
N THR A 284 1.24 35.60 -23.46
CA THR A 284 -0.04 36.18 -23.09
C THR A 284 -0.86 36.59 -24.31
N ARG A 285 -2.16 36.80 -24.13
CA ARG A 285 -3.05 37.35 -25.17
C ARG A 285 -2.60 38.72 -25.71
N GLU A 286 -1.91 39.50 -24.89
CA GLU A 286 -1.32 40.79 -25.25
C GLU A 286 0.03 40.65 -25.99
N LYS A 287 0.43 39.41 -26.30
CA LYS A 287 1.66 39.04 -26.99
C LYS A 287 2.95 39.33 -26.22
N LEU A 288 2.87 39.48 -24.90
CA LEU A 288 4.05 39.36 -24.04
C LEU A 288 4.48 37.90 -24.04
N SER A 289 5.78 37.62 -24.14
CA SER A 289 6.29 36.27 -24.27
C SER A 289 7.61 36.11 -23.55
N ARG A 290 7.74 35.01 -22.79
CA ARG A 290 8.96 34.67 -22.07
C ARG A 290 9.25 33.19 -22.14
N ILE A 291 10.53 32.88 -22.30
CA ILE A 291 11.06 31.51 -22.17
C ILE A 291 11.40 31.29 -20.70
N ILE A 292 10.88 30.20 -20.14
CA ILE A 292 11.05 29.79 -18.75
C ILE A 292 11.80 28.47 -18.71
N SER A 293 12.76 28.34 -17.79
CA SER A 293 13.47 27.09 -17.50
C SER A 293 13.28 26.72 -16.03
N LEU A 294 12.70 25.55 -15.76
CA LEU A 294 12.39 25.08 -14.41
C LEU A 294 13.10 23.75 -14.13
N LYS A 295 13.53 23.54 -12.88
CA LYS A 295 14.07 22.27 -12.39
C LYS A 295 12.97 21.26 -12.04
N VAL A 296 11.90 21.23 -12.83
CA VAL A 296 10.76 20.33 -12.67
C VAL A 296 10.52 19.57 -13.97
N TYR A 297 10.14 18.31 -13.84
CA TYR A 297 9.87 17.44 -14.98
C TYR A 297 8.36 17.32 -15.21
N GLY A 298 7.98 16.94 -16.44
CA GLY A 298 6.62 16.55 -16.75
C GLY A 298 5.72 17.70 -17.22
N ARG A 299 4.93 17.42 -18.25
CA ARG A 299 4.01 18.38 -18.88
C ARG A 299 2.95 18.90 -17.92
N HIS A 300 2.50 18.07 -16.98
CA HIS A 300 1.53 18.44 -15.95
C HIS A 300 2.08 19.51 -14.99
N ASN A 301 3.38 19.46 -14.64
CA ASN A 301 3.99 20.50 -13.81
C ASN A 301 4.15 21.83 -14.56
N ILE A 302 4.26 21.80 -15.90
CA ILE A 302 4.27 23.02 -16.71
C ILE A 302 2.87 23.65 -16.77
N LEU A 303 1.80 22.85 -16.77
CA LEU A 303 0.44 23.35 -16.58
C LEU A 303 0.28 24.01 -15.20
N ASN A 304 0.78 23.39 -14.13
CA ASN A 304 0.75 23.96 -12.78
C ASN A 304 1.52 25.28 -12.69
N ALA A 305 2.69 25.37 -13.32
CA ALA A 305 3.48 26.58 -13.45
C ALA A 305 2.73 27.70 -14.19
N ALA A 306 2.10 27.39 -15.32
CA ALA A 306 1.29 28.35 -16.07
C ALA A 306 0.07 28.81 -15.28
N ALA A 307 -0.57 27.92 -14.51
CA ALA A 307 -1.68 28.26 -13.61
C ALA A 307 -1.24 29.29 -12.56
N ALA A 308 -0.08 29.09 -11.93
CA ALA A 308 0.47 30.00 -10.92
C ALA A 308 0.81 31.38 -11.51
N ILE A 309 1.47 31.43 -12.68
CA ILE A 309 1.74 32.70 -13.39
C ILE A 309 0.44 33.43 -13.73
N THR A 310 -0.54 32.70 -14.26
CA THR A 310 -1.84 33.27 -14.66
C THR A 310 -2.59 33.83 -13.45
N ALA A 311 -2.57 33.12 -12.32
CA ALA A 311 -3.15 33.58 -11.07
C ALA A 311 -2.48 34.86 -10.54
N ALA A 312 -1.14 34.91 -10.52
CA ALA A 312 -0.39 36.11 -10.14
C ALA A 312 -0.73 37.32 -11.05
N CYS A 313 -0.78 37.12 -12.37
CA CYS A 313 -1.12 38.18 -13.31
C CYS A 313 -2.58 38.65 -13.13
N SER A 314 -3.52 37.75 -12.81
CA SER A 314 -4.95 38.10 -12.62
C SER A 314 -5.20 39.07 -11.45
N ILE A 315 -4.31 39.06 -10.45
CA ILE A 315 -4.35 39.99 -9.32
C ILE A 315 -3.56 41.29 -9.58
N GLY A 316 -2.91 41.41 -10.74
CA GLY A 316 -2.21 42.61 -11.21
C GLY A 316 -0.70 42.61 -10.99
N ILE A 317 -0.07 41.46 -10.79
CA ILE A 317 1.39 41.33 -10.81
C ILE A 317 1.87 41.40 -12.27
N ASP A 318 2.99 42.08 -12.50
CA ASP A 318 3.59 42.17 -13.83
C ASP A 318 4.00 40.78 -14.37
N PHE A 319 3.82 40.57 -15.67
CA PHE A 319 4.08 39.28 -16.30
C PHE A 319 5.54 38.84 -16.20
N GLU A 320 6.48 39.78 -16.35
CA GLU A 320 7.92 39.47 -16.26
C GLU A 320 8.33 39.19 -14.82
N GLU A 321 7.81 39.96 -13.86
CA GLU A 321 8.02 39.71 -12.44
C GLU A 321 7.47 38.35 -12.01
N ALA A 322 6.26 37.98 -12.47
CA ALA A 322 5.66 36.68 -12.18
C ALA A 322 6.51 35.52 -12.75
N CYS A 323 6.96 35.62 -14.00
CA CYS A 323 7.80 34.59 -14.60
C CYS A 323 9.15 34.46 -13.89
N GLN A 324 9.78 35.58 -13.52
CA GLN A 324 11.05 35.58 -12.79
C GLN A 324 10.90 34.95 -11.40
N ALA A 325 9.88 35.36 -10.65
CA ALA A 325 9.62 34.81 -9.32
C ALA A 325 9.37 33.29 -9.37
N LEU A 326 8.71 32.78 -10.42
CA LEU A 326 8.53 31.34 -10.58
C LEU A 326 9.87 30.64 -10.83
N GLU A 327 10.74 31.15 -11.70
CA GLU A 327 12.06 30.54 -11.95
C GLU A 327 12.92 30.48 -10.68
N ASP A 328 12.82 31.50 -9.84
CA ASP A 328 13.59 31.60 -8.60
C ASP A 328 13.05 30.71 -7.47
N THR A 329 11.76 30.37 -7.49
CA THR A 329 11.06 29.71 -6.36
C THR A 329 10.42 28.36 -6.69
N ALA A 330 10.41 27.93 -7.95
CA ALA A 330 9.78 26.66 -8.33
C ALA A 330 10.57 25.47 -7.77
N ALA A 331 10.01 24.82 -6.76
CA ALA A 331 10.35 23.46 -6.36
C ALA A 331 9.08 22.63 -6.16
N LEU A 332 9.17 21.36 -6.51
CA LEU A 332 8.10 20.42 -6.23
C LEU A 332 7.96 20.23 -4.71
N PRO A 333 6.73 20.07 -4.21
CA PRO A 333 6.51 19.65 -2.83
C PRO A 333 7.15 18.29 -2.53
N ALA A 334 7.36 18.00 -1.24
CA ALA A 334 7.79 16.67 -0.81
C ALA A 334 6.86 15.58 -1.38
N ARG A 335 7.42 14.40 -1.68
CA ARG A 335 6.72 13.26 -2.30
C ARG A 335 6.08 13.55 -3.67
N ARG A 336 6.53 14.57 -4.42
CA ARG A 336 6.12 14.81 -5.82
C ARG A 336 7.36 14.73 -6.72
N PHE A 337 7.50 13.63 -7.46
CA PHE A 337 8.68 13.28 -8.25
C PHE A 337 10.00 13.43 -7.45
N GLN A 338 9.97 13.05 -6.18
CA GLN A 338 11.08 13.29 -5.27
C GLN A 338 12.16 12.24 -5.48
N LYS A 339 13.36 12.65 -5.90
CA LYS A 339 14.51 11.76 -5.95
C LYS A 339 14.99 11.45 -4.53
N ILE A 340 15.14 10.17 -4.22
CA ILE A 340 15.54 9.67 -2.91
C ILE A 340 17.01 9.22 -2.96
N GLY A 341 17.80 9.70 -2.01
CA GLY A 341 19.24 9.46 -1.95
C GLY A 341 19.99 9.95 -3.19
N ASN A 342 21.21 9.43 -3.38
CA ASN A 342 21.99 9.64 -4.61
C ASN A 342 22.81 8.38 -4.95
N PRO A 343 22.15 7.26 -5.27
CA PRO A 343 22.85 6.03 -5.62
C PRO A 343 23.65 6.19 -6.92
N ASP A 344 24.87 5.64 -6.97
CA ASP A 344 25.81 5.86 -8.08
C ASP A 344 25.31 5.34 -9.44
N ASN A 345 24.44 4.33 -9.46
CA ASN A 345 24.13 3.56 -10.66
C ASN A 345 22.65 3.17 -10.85
N PHE A 346 21.73 3.70 -10.05
CA PHE A 346 20.29 3.58 -10.27
C PHE A 346 19.62 4.88 -9.80
N THR A 347 18.30 5.01 -9.92
CA THR A 347 17.55 6.15 -9.38
C THR A 347 16.35 5.66 -8.61
N VAL A 348 16.06 6.27 -7.47
CA VAL A 348 14.84 6.04 -6.70
C VAL A 348 14.02 7.32 -6.71
N ILE A 349 12.74 7.20 -7.05
CA ILE A 349 11.79 8.30 -7.09
C ILE A 349 10.60 7.93 -6.20
N SER A 350 10.22 8.80 -5.27
CA SER A 350 8.97 8.69 -4.50
C SER A 350 7.95 9.69 -5.02
N ASP A 351 6.72 9.21 -5.25
CA ASP A 351 5.61 10.03 -5.72
C ASP A 351 4.28 9.69 -5.01
N PHE A 352 3.52 10.73 -4.68
CA PHE A 352 2.23 10.68 -4.00
C PHE A 352 1.06 10.27 -4.93
N ALA A 353 1.31 10.13 -6.23
CA ALA A 353 0.31 9.70 -7.20
C ALA A 353 -0.44 8.45 -6.71
N HIS A 354 -1.77 8.50 -6.78
CA HIS A 354 -2.64 7.42 -6.32
C HIS A 354 -3.86 7.24 -7.23
N HIS A 355 -4.19 8.25 -8.03
CA HIS A 355 -5.21 8.15 -9.08
C HIS A 355 -4.56 7.73 -10.43
N PRO A 356 -5.22 6.90 -11.27
CA PRO A 356 -4.65 6.43 -12.54
C PRO A 356 -4.11 7.54 -13.46
N VAL A 357 -4.79 8.70 -13.50
CA VAL A 357 -4.36 9.85 -14.31
C VAL A 357 -3.03 10.44 -13.82
N GLU A 358 -2.81 10.48 -12.50
CA GLU A 358 -1.56 10.95 -11.91
C GLU A 358 -0.42 9.97 -12.19
N ILE A 359 -0.72 8.66 -12.07
CA ILE A 359 0.24 7.59 -12.34
C ILE A 359 0.66 7.62 -13.81
N MET A 360 -0.27 7.81 -14.75
CA MET A 360 0.07 7.99 -16.18
C MET A 360 1.01 9.17 -16.39
N ALA A 361 0.69 10.34 -15.82
CA ALA A 361 1.51 11.53 -15.95
C ALA A 361 2.91 11.36 -15.32
N LEU A 362 3.01 10.60 -14.23
CA LEU A 362 4.26 10.20 -13.60
C LEU A 362 5.06 9.26 -14.51
N MET A 363 4.45 8.20 -15.03
CA MET A 363 5.12 7.23 -15.90
C MET A 363 5.60 7.86 -17.21
N GLU A 364 4.84 8.79 -17.80
CA GLU A 364 5.30 9.60 -18.94
C GLU A 364 6.58 10.36 -18.60
N THR A 365 6.64 10.94 -17.39
CA THR A 365 7.80 11.71 -16.92
C THR A 365 8.99 10.81 -16.63
N VAL A 366 8.75 9.61 -16.08
CA VAL A 366 9.79 8.61 -15.79
C VAL A 366 10.38 8.03 -17.08
N ALA A 367 9.54 7.78 -18.09
CA ALA A 367 9.96 7.27 -19.40
C ALA A 367 10.96 8.21 -20.11
N ASP A 368 10.99 9.48 -19.72
CA ASP A 368 11.92 10.47 -20.27
C ASP A 368 13.28 10.49 -19.59
N LEU A 369 13.40 9.89 -18.40
CA LEU A 369 14.68 9.75 -17.72
C LEU A 369 15.57 8.76 -18.46
N LYS A 370 16.89 8.92 -18.34
CA LYS A 370 17.81 7.89 -18.80
C LYS A 370 17.67 6.65 -17.91
N HIS A 371 17.10 5.58 -18.46
CA HIS A 371 16.89 4.32 -17.76
C HIS A 371 17.24 3.13 -18.65
N LYS A 372 17.54 1.99 -18.03
CA LYS A 372 17.54 0.69 -18.71
C LYS A 372 16.25 -0.07 -18.47
N ARG A 373 15.68 0.10 -17.28
CA ARG A 373 14.48 -0.57 -16.80
C ARG A 373 13.71 0.37 -15.86
N ILE A 374 12.39 0.37 -15.94
CA ILE A 374 11.49 1.03 -15.01
C ILE A 374 10.89 -0.02 -14.07
N VAL A 375 11.16 0.10 -12.78
CA VAL A 375 10.61 -0.76 -11.72
C VAL A 375 9.64 0.06 -10.89
N ALA A 376 8.34 -0.21 -11.00
CA ALA A 376 7.32 0.49 -10.23
C ALA A 376 6.91 -0.32 -8.99
N VAL A 377 6.87 0.32 -7.83
CA VAL A 377 6.28 -0.23 -6.61
C VAL A 377 5.02 0.58 -6.32
N PHE A 378 3.85 -0.07 -6.37
CA PHE A 378 2.57 0.61 -6.24
C PHE A 378 1.80 0.12 -5.01
N GLN A 379 1.41 1.07 -4.16
CA GLN A 379 0.47 0.84 -3.07
C GLN A 379 -0.85 1.56 -3.40
N PRO A 380 -1.94 0.84 -3.69
CA PRO A 380 -3.24 1.45 -3.86
C PRO A 380 -3.71 2.11 -2.55
N HIS A 381 -4.43 3.22 -2.66
CA HIS A 381 -4.90 3.99 -1.50
C HIS A 381 -6.43 4.02 -1.46
N ARG A 382 -7.01 3.53 -0.35
CA ARG A 382 -8.45 3.26 -0.11
C ARG A 382 -9.00 2.08 -0.91
N TYR A 383 -9.87 1.29 -0.28
CA TYR A 383 -10.57 0.18 -0.93
C TYR A 383 -11.66 0.69 -1.88
N THR A 384 -12.36 1.77 -1.50
CA THR A 384 -13.40 2.42 -2.31
C THR A 384 -12.87 2.88 -3.67
N ARG A 385 -11.77 3.64 -3.68
CA ARG A 385 -11.10 4.09 -4.92
C ARG A 385 -10.61 2.91 -5.75
N THR A 386 -9.95 1.94 -5.11
CA THR A 386 -9.42 0.76 -5.79
C THR A 386 -10.55 0.02 -6.52
N LYS A 387 -11.70 -0.17 -5.87
CA LYS A 387 -12.88 -0.80 -6.46
C LYS A 387 -13.46 -0.01 -7.63
N THR A 388 -13.65 1.30 -7.47
CA THR A 388 -14.31 2.15 -8.48
C THR A 388 -13.45 2.35 -9.72
N LEU A 389 -12.13 2.41 -9.58
CA LEU A 389 -11.18 2.69 -10.66
C LEU A 389 -10.38 1.47 -11.11
N ILE A 390 -10.76 0.27 -10.66
CA ILE A 390 -9.99 -0.97 -10.83
C ILE A 390 -9.55 -1.21 -12.28
N ASN A 391 -10.46 -0.98 -13.23
CA ASN A 391 -10.26 -1.19 -14.66
C ASN A 391 -9.38 -0.12 -15.34
N LYS A 392 -9.08 0.99 -14.66
CA LYS A 392 -8.26 2.08 -15.19
C LYS A 392 -6.79 1.97 -14.77
N PHE A 393 -6.50 1.25 -13.68
CA PHE A 393 -5.13 1.13 -13.18
C PHE A 393 -4.18 0.42 -14.15
N PRO A 394 -4.54 -0.68 -14.85
CA PRO A 394 -3.58 -1.36 -15.73
C PRO A 394 -2.97 -0.46 -16.80
N GLU A 395 -3.78 0.36 -17.46
CA GLU A 395 -3.30 1.27 -18.51
C GLU A 395 -2.31 2.31 -17.98
N ALA A 396 -2.39 2.66 -16.69
CA ALA A 396 -1.48 3.63 -16.07
C ALA A 396 -0.03 3.14 -15.94
N PHE A 397 0.21 1.84 -16.04
CA PHE A 397 1.54 1.22 -15.95
C PHE A 397 2.06 0.71 -17.30
N LEU A 398 1.48 1.17 -18.41
CA LEU A 398 1.97 0.81 -19.73
C LEU A 398 3.42 1.30 -19.93
N GLY A 399 4.32 0.41 -20.33
CA GLY A 399 5.74 0.72 -20.52
C GLY A 399 6.60 0.56 -19.28
N VAL A 400 6.03 0.14 -18.14
CA VAL A 400 6.78 -0.33 -16.98
C VAL A 400 7.27 -1.75 -17.24
N ASP A 401 8.56 -2.00 -16.96
CA ASP A 401 9.15 -3.32 -17.17
C ASP A 401 8.82 -4.30 -16.03
N GLU A 402 8.74 -3.80 -14.80
CA GLU A 402 8.45 -4.60 -13.61
C GLU A 402 7.56 -3.82 -12.64
N LEU A 403 6.45 -4.42 -12.23
CA LEU A 403 5.48 -3.83 -11.30
C LEU A 403 5.38 -4.69 -10.05
N VAL A 404 5.58 -4.09 -8.88
CA VAL A 404 5.38 -4.70 -7.57
C VAL A 404 4.13 -4.08 -6.95
N LEU A 405 3.15 -4.92 -6.60
CA LEU A 405 1.87 -4.48 -6.06
C LEU A 405 1.78 -4.80 -4.57
N CYS A 406 1.65 -3.75 -3.76
CA CYS A 406 1.48 -3.84 -2.31
C CYS A 406 -0.01 -3.99 -1.92
N PRO A 407 -0.32 -4.37 -0.66
CA PRO A 407 -1.68 -4.33 -0.14
C PRO A 407 -2.22 -2.89 -0.15
N VAL A 408 -3.55 -2.75 -0.19
CA VAL A 408 -4.22 -1.45 -0.16
C VAL A 408 -3.93 -0.77 1.18
N TYR A 409 -3.46 0.48 1.15
CA TYR A 409 -3.46 1.34 2.34
C TYR A 409 -4.90 1.76 2.62
N CYS A 410 -5.47 1.29 3.74
CA CYS A 410 -6.90 1.38 3.99
C CYS A 410 -7.40 2.80 4.31
N ALA A 411 -6.55 3.68 4.84
CA ALA A 411 -6.93 5.03 5.28
C ALA A 411 -8.23 5.04 6.12
N SER A 412 -8.28 4.17 7.12
CA SER A 412 -9.41 3.93 8.04
C SER A 412 -10.64 3.24 7.44
N GLU A 413 -10.60 2.80 6.19
CA GLU A 413 -11.69 2.02 5.60
C GLU A 413 -11.66 0.56 6.07
N CYS A 414 -12.84 0.02 6.36
CA CYS A 414 -13.01 -1.41 6.51
C CYS A 414 -12.77 -2.11 5.16
N LEU A 415 -12.14 -3.28 5.20
CA LEU A 415 -12.00 -4.13 4.02
C LEU A 415 -13.36 -4.36 3.34
N MET A 416 -13.38 -4.24 2.02
CA MET A 416 -14.58 -4.47 1.22
C MET A 416 -14.30 -5.40 0.04
N CYS A 417 -15.30 -6.21 -0.33
CA CYS A 417 -15.22 -7.09 -1.49
C CYS A 417 -15.12 -6.27 -2.80
N GLY A 418 -14.15 -6.62 -3.64
CA GLY A 418 -13.90 -6.00 -4.94
C GLY A 418 -12.94 -4.80 -4.91
N GLY A 419 -12.47 -4.39 -3.73
CA GLY A 419 -11.58 -3.24 -3.55
C GLY A 419 -10.19 -3.59 -3.06
N ALA A 420 -9.89 -4.86 -2.81
CA ALA A 420 -8.60 -5.27 -2.27
C ALA A 420 -7.51 -5.32 -3.34
N ALA A 421 -6.25 -5.38 -2.92
CA ALA A 421 -5.13 -5.51 -3.85
C ALA A 421 -5.21 -6.83 -4.63
N SER A 422 -5.81 -7.88 -4.07
CA SER A 422 -6.02 -9.16 -4.76
C SER A 422 -6.97 -9.03 -5.96
N ASP A 423 -8.03 -8.20 -5.83
CA ASP A 423 -8.95 -7.86 -6.91
C ASP A 423 -8.22 -7.07 -7.99
N LEU A 424 -7.43 -6.07 -7.60
CA LEU A 424 -6.65 -5.26 -8.53
C LEU A 424 -5.60 -6.11 -9.27
N TYR A 425 -4.91 -7.01 -8.57
CA TYR A 425 -3.98 -7.97 -9.18
C TYR A 425 -4.68 -8.82 -10.25
N LYS A 426 -5.90 -9.30 -9.96
CA LYS A 426 -6.70 -10.05 -10.92
C LYS A 426 -7.00 -9.20 -12.16
N GLU A 427 -7.35 -7.93 -12.00
CA GLU A 427 -7.60 -7.03 -13.13
C GLU A 427 -6.34 -6.82 -13.99
N PHE A 428 -5.18 -6.59 -13.36
CA PHE A 428 -3.90 -6.56 -14.08
C PHE A 428 -3.64 -7.85 -14.85
N ARG A 429 -3.90 -9.01 -14.25
CA ARG A 429 -3.74 -10.31 -14.90
C ARG A 429 -4.62 -10.47 -16.13
N ASP A 430 -5.89 -10.12 -16.00
CA ASP A 430 -6.87 -10.22 -17.09
C ASP A 430 -6.56 -9.22 -18.22
N ALA A 431 -6.05 -8.03 -17.88
CA ALA A 431 -5.61 -7.02 -18.84
C ALA A 431 -4.33 -7.44 -19.57
N ALA A 432 -3.34 -7.98 -18.86
CA ALA A 432 -2.08 -8.46 -19.43
C ALA A 432 -2.28 -9.65 -20.38
N ALA A 433 -3.29 -10.50 -20.12
CA ALA A 433 -3.69 -11.57 -21.04
C ALA A 433 -4.19 -11.04 -22.40
N LYS A 434 -4.66 -9.78 -22.45
CA LYS A 434 -5.14 -9.10 -23.66
C LYS A 434 -4.09 -8.18 -24.29
N ASN A 435 -3.13 -7.70 -23.50
CA ASN A 435 -2.08 -6.78 -23.95
C ASN A 435 -0.72 -7.14 -23.33
N ILE A 436 0.15 -7.77 -24.14
CA ILE A 436 1.48 -8.24 -23.73
C ILE A 436 2.44 -7.15 -23.25
N LYS A 437 2.12 -5.86 -23.48
CA LYS A 437 2.92 -4.72 -23.01
C LYS A 437 2.60 -4.31 -21.57
N LEU A 438 1.52 -4.83 -20.99
CA LEU A 438 1.18 -4.57 -19.60
C LEU A 438 2.01 -5.49 -18.70
N PRO A 439 2.66 -4.94 -17.65
CA PRO A 439 3.36 -5.76 -16.71
C PRO A 439 2.36 -6.61 -15.93
N ILE A 440 2.76 -7.84 -15.68
CA ILE A 440 2.12 -8.72 -14.73
C ILE A 440 2.72 -8.39 -13.35
N PRO A 441 1.93 -7.95 -12.35
CA PRO A 441 2.49 -7.55 -11.08
C PRO A 441 3.14 -8.72 -10.33
N ILE A 442 4.14 -8.41 -9.52
CA ILE A 442 4.59 -9.23 -8.41
C ILE A 442 3.79 -8.82 -7.18
N TYR A 443 2.94 -9.71 -6.68
CA TYR A 443 2.13 -9.46 -5.50
C TYR A 443 2.98 -9.57 -4.23
N ALA A 444 3.19 -8.46 -3.53
CA ALA A 444 4.05 -8.34 -2.36
C ALA A 444 3.21 -7.93 -1.14
N ALA A 445 3.07 -8.83 -0.16
CA ALA A 445 2.37 -8.55 1.08
C ALA A 445 3.18 -9.10 2.26
N PRO A 446 3.57 -8.29 3.26
CA PRO A 446 3.28 -6.85 3.45
C PRO A 446 4.17 -5.93 2.58
N PRO A 447 4.02 -4.58 2.61
CA PRO A 447 4.81 -3.65 1.79
C PRO A 447 6.33 -3.80 1.92
N GLU A 448 6.84 -4.20 3.08
CA GLU A 448 8.27 -4.44 3.32
C GLU A 448 8.82 -5.52 2.39
N ALA A 449 8.00 -6.52 2.05
CA ALA A 449 8.37 -7.56 1.10
C ALA A 449 8.60 -7.00 -0.32
N ALA A 450 8.03 -5.85 -0.66
CA ALA A 450 8.30 -5.15 -1.91
C ALA A 450 9.71 -4.53 -1.91
N ALA A 451 10.13 -3.93 -0.79
CA ALA A 451 11.47 -3.36 -0.62
C ALA A 451 12.55 -4.44 -0.77
N ASP A 452 12.38 -5.57 -0.08
CA ASP A 452 13.27 -6.72 -0.15
C ASP A 452 13.36 -7.29 -1.57
N TYR A 453 12.21 -7.38 -2.25
CA TYR A 453 12.15 -7.90 -3.62
C TYR A 453 12.92 -6.99 -4.57
N VAL A 454 12.65 -5.68 -4.52
CA VAL A 454 13.36 -4.69 -5.34
C VAL A 454 14.85 -4.73 -5.04
N ALA A 455 15.26 -4.78 -3.77
CA ALA A 455 16.68 -4.87 -3.40
C ALA A 455 17.35 -6.14 -3.96
N ALA A 456 16.63 -7.27 -4.01
CA ALA A 456 17.13 -8.52 -4.56
C ALA A 456 17.19 -8.53 -6.10
N THR A 457 16.34 -7.77 -6.80
CA THR A 457 16.28 -7.76 -8.27
C THR A 457 16.89 -6.51 -8.91
N LEU A 458 17.35 -5.55 -8.11
CA LEU A 458 17.88 -4.26 -8.54
C LEU A 458 19.08 -4.41 -9.50
N GLN A 459 19.11 -3.60 -10.56
CA GLN A 459 20.16 -3.61 -11.56
C GLN A 459 20.74 -2.21 -11.81
N PRO A 460 22.04 -2.10 -12.18
CA PRO A 460 22.61 -0.83 -12.61
C PRO A 460 21.92 -0.26 -13.87
N GLY A 461 21.33 0.92 -13.74
CA GLY A 461 20.57 1.65 -14.74
C GLY A 461 19.07 1.62 -14.50
N ASP A 462 18.59 0.98 -13.43
CA ASP A 462 17.18 0.97 -13.05
C ASP A 462 16.72 2.36 -12.60
N VAL A 463 15.47 2.70 -12.94
CA VAL A 463 14.71 3.76 -12.28
C VAL A 463 13.60 3.08 -11.50
N VAL A 464 13.71 3.11 -10.18
CA VAL A 464 12.70 2.62 -9.24
C VAL A 464 11.76 3.76 -8.89
N VAL A 465 10.45 3.53 -9.04
CA VAL A 465 9.41 4.52 -8.74
C VAL A 465 8.49 3.95 -7.68
N VAL A 466 8.46 4.57 -6.51
CA VAL A 466 7.64 4.21 -5.36
C VAL A 466 6.41 5.11 -5.34
N ILE A 467 5.24 4.52 -5.55
CA ILE A 467 4.01 5.21 -5.93
C ILE A 467 2.92 4.93 -4.88
N GLY A 468 2.43 5.99 -4.23
CA GLY A 468 1.27 5.91 -3.36
C GLY A 468 1.17 7.04 -2.33
N ALA A 469 -0.07 7.33 -1.91
CA ALA A 469 -0.37 8.33 -0.90
C ALA A 469 -0.20 7.83 0.55
N GLY A 470 -0.15 6.51 0.76
CA GLY A 470 0.00 5.88 2.07
C GLY A 470 1.43 5.88 2.62
N ASP A 471 1.76 4.82 3.34
CA ASP A 471 3.04 4.59 4.01
C ASP A 471 4.13 3.99 3.10
N VAL A 472 3.81 3.64 1.85
CA VAL A 472 4.80 3.08 0.89
C VAL A 472 6.01 3.97 0.64
N HIS A 473 5.93 5.28 0.91
CA HIS A 473 7.09 6.16 0.79
C HIS A 473 8.22 5.79 1.76
N LEU A 474 7.93 5.14 2.90
CA LEU A 474 8.91 4.74 3.90
C LEU A 474 9.92 3.74 3.36
N ILE A 475 9.52 2.86 2.44
CA ILE A 475 10.43 1.88 1.83
C ILE A 475 11.36 2.48 0.77
N ALA A 476 11.14 3.74 0.35
CA ALA A 476 11.97 4.37 -0.68
C ALA A 476 13.40 4.64 -0.18
N ASP A 477 13.56 5.01 1.09
CA ASP A 477 14.88 5.22 1.71
C ASP A 477 15.63 3.90 1.86
N ASP A 478 14.94 2.82 2.25
CA ASP A 478 15.51 1.48 2.33
C ASP A 478 16.05 1.01 0.97
N ILE A 479 15.27 1.21 -0.09
CA ILE A 479 15.69 0.89 -1.47
C ILE A 479 16.89 1.77 -1.90
N ALA A 480 16.89 3.06 -1.54
CA ALA A 480 17.99 3.95 -1.91
C ALA A 480 19.31 3.61 -1.18
N ALA A 481 19.23 2.97 -0.01
CA ALA A 481 20.38 2.59 0.81
C ALA A 481 21.07 1.30 0.33
N VAL A 482 20.41 0.44 -0.47
CA VAL A 482 20.97 -0.83 -0.91
C VAL A 482 21.91 -0.69 -2.12
N LYS A 483 22.77 -1.69 -2.31
CA LYS A 483 23.61 -1.82 -3.50
C LYS A 483 23.04 -2.90 -4.41
N PRO A 484 23.00 -2.69 -5.75
CA PRO A 484 22.58 -3.72 -6.68
C PRO A 484 23.39 -5.02 -6.46
N PRO A 485 22.74 -6.19 -6.36
CA PRO A 485 23.43 -7.44 -6.12
C PRO A 485 24.36 -7.80 -7.28
N LYS A 486 25.49 -8.45 -6.95
CA LYS A 486 26.46 -8.92 -7.96
C LYS A 486 25.90 -10.01 -8.88
N LYS A 487 24.93 -10.77 -8.39
CA LYS A 487 24.27 -11.86 -9.11
C LYS A 487 22.78 -11.78 -8.84
N LEU A 488 21.98 -11.79 -9.89
CA LEU A 488 20.53 -11.80 -9.78
C LEU A 488 20.02 -13.14 -9.20
N PRO A 489 18.90 -13.12 -8.48
CA PRO A 489 18.20 -14.30 -8.01
C PRO A 489 17.91 -15.28 -9.15
N MET A 490 17.95 -16.57 -8.84
CA MET A 490 17.55 -17.61 -9.79
C MET A 490 16.08 -17.97 -9.62
N GLU A 491 15.39 -18.27 -10.71
CA GLU A 491 14.05 -18.84 -10.63
C GLU A 491 14.12 -20.29 -10.12
N VAL A 492 13.33 -20.61 -9.08
CA VAL A 492 13.17 -21.96 -8.55
C VAL A 492 11.71 -22.36 -8.56
N ARG A 493 11.44 -23.64 -8.88
CA ARG A 493 10.12 -24.25 -8.80
C ARG A 493 10.10 -25.22 -7.62
N LEU A 494 9.67 -24.74 -6.47
CA LEU A 494 9.53 -25.54 -5.25
C LEU A 494 8.16 -25.27 -4.59
N GLY A 495 7.76 -26.16 -3.69
CA GLY A 495 6.45 -26.09 -3.04
C GLY A 495 5.36 -26.85 -3.79
N ALA A 496 4.20 -26.98 -3.15
CA ALA A 496 3.15 -27.90 -3.57
C ALA A 496 2.40 -27.46 -4.85
N PHE A 497 2.43 -26.16 -5.15
CA PHE A 497 1.80 -25.60 -6.34
C PHE A 497 2.70 -25.67 -7.58
N GLY A 498 3.99 -25.98 -7.45
CA GLY A 498 4.95 -26.07 -8.56
C GLY A 498 5.22 -24.74 -9.30
N THR A 499 4.80 -23.62 -8.69
CA THR A 499 4.99 -22.27 -9.22
C THR A 499 6.45 -21.84 -9.12
N ALA A 500 6.85 -20.97 -10.03
CA ALA A 500 8.15 -20.33 -10.01
C ALA A 500 8.18 -19.16 -9.02
N ALA A 501 9.29 -19.03 -8.29
CA ALA A 501 9.60 -17.88 -7.45
C ALA A 501 11.11 -17.58 -7.51
N LEU A 502 11.51 -16.36 -7.19
CA LEU A 502 12.92 -15.97 -7.17
C LEU A 502 13.61 -16.48 -5.91
N ALA A 503 14.83 -17.02 -6.04
CA ALA A 503 15.72 -17.43 -4.96
C ALA A 503 17.01 -16.60 -4.97
N PRO A 504 17.15 -15.62 -4.07
CA PRO A 504 18.37 -14.81 -3.96
C PRO A 504 19.59 -15.66 -3.62
N LYS A 505 19.42 -16.67 -2.75
CA LYS A 505 20.45 -17.63 -2.35
C LYS A 505 19.83 -19.02 -2.17
N MET A 506 20.44 -20.03 -2.80
CA MET A 506 20.05 -21.43 -2.64
C MET A 506 21.28 -22.33 -2.55
N GLU A 507 21.27 -23.23 -1.57
CA GLU A 507 22.28 -24.25 -1.36
C GLU A 507 21.65 -25.65 -1.44
N VAL A 508 22.15 -26.46 -2.35
CA VAL A 508 21.78 -27.88 -2.45
C VAL A 508 22.80 -28.67 -1.64
N VAL A 509 22.37 -29.23 -0.52
CA VAL A 509 23.22 -29.92 0.46
C VAL A 509 23.05 -31.44 0.33
N ARG A 510 24.15 -32.20 0.39
CA ARG A 510 24.15 -33.67 0.19
C ARG A 510 24.64 -34.47 1.39
N THR A 511 25.32 -33.81 2.32
CA THR A 511 25.87 -34.38 3.54
C THR A 511 25.43 -33.56 4.75
N VAL A 512 25.59 -34.11 5.95
CA VAL A 512 25.31 -33.37 7.18
C VAL A 512 26.30 -32.22 7.33
N GLU A 513 27.55 -32.41 6.91
CA GLU A 513 28.59 -31.39 6.89
C GLU A 513 28.23 -30.23 5.96
N ASP A 514 27.63 -30.50 4.80
CA ASP A 514 27.10 -29.46 3.90
C ASP A 514 25.99 -28.65 4.59
N VAL A 515 25.11 -29.32 5.35
CA VAL A 515 24.06 -28.65 6.11
C VAL A 515 24.66 -27.73 7.18
N GLN A 516 25.62 -28.24 7.95
CA GLN A 516 26.31 -27.46 8.99
C GLN A 516 27.02 -26.24 8.38
N ALA A 517 27.72 -26.42 7.26
CA ALA A 517 28.37 -25.32 6.55
C ALA A 517 27.36 -24.30 6.00
N ALA A 518 26.18 -24.74 5.55
CA ALA A 518 25.15 -23.86 5.02
C ALA A 518 24.49 -23.01 6.12
N VAL A 519 24.14 -23.60 7.27
CA VAL A 519 23.53 -22.86 8.39
C VAL A 519 24.50 -21.89 9.05
N GLN A 520 25.80 -22.21 9.07
CA GLN A 520 26.83 -21.31 9.63
C GLN A 520 27.07 -20.05 8.79
N LYS A 521 26.60 -20.00 7.54
CA LYS A 521 26.69 -18.79 6.68
C LYS A 521 25.69 -17.71 7.06
N GLY A 522 24.79 -17.99 8.00
CA GLY A 522 23.81 -17.05 8.51
C GLY A 522 22.40 -17.62 8.44
N GLU A 523 21.42 -16.74 8.37
CA GLU A 523 20.03 -17.13 8.40
C GLU A 523 19.64 -17.97 7.17
N PHE A 524 18.79 -18.98 7.39
CA PHE A 524 18.35 -19.92 6.35
C PHE A 524 16.86 -20.25 6.45
N THR A 525 16.32 -20.75 5.33
CA THR A 525 14.97 -21.33 5.25
C THR A 525 15.11 -22.75 4.66
N VAL A 526 14.68 -23.76 5.40
CA VAL A 526 14.79 -25.17 4.96
C VAL A 526 13.59 -25.55 4.12
N ILE A 527 13.83 -26.07 2.91
CA ILE A 527 12.79 -26.66 2.07
C ILE A 527 12.97 -28.18 2.07
N SER A 528 12.47 -28.83 3.12
CA SER A 528 12.31 -30.30 3.15
C SER A 528 11.02 -30.74 2.43
N GLY A 529 10.67 -30.05 1.33
CA GLY A 529 9.51 -30.34 0.47
C GLY A 529 8.21 -30.62 1.22
N GLY A 530 7.86 -29.76 2.18
CA GLY A 530 6.59 -29.83 2.91
C GLY A 530 5.40 -30.01 1.98
N THR A 531 4.42 -30.79 2.44
CA THR A 531 3.20 -31.15 1.70
C THR A 531 2.33 -29.94 1.39
N ASN A 532 2.45 -28.89 2.20
CA ASN A 532 1.65 -27.68 2.16
C ASN A 532 2.54 -26.42 2.29
N SER A 533 3.63 -26.37 1.53
CA SER A 533 4.51 -25.20 1.47
C SER A 533 4.40 -24.47 0.14
N PHE A 534 4.40 -23.14 0.21
CA PHE A 534 4.31 -22.22 -0.93
C PHE A 534 5.47 -21.23 -0.83
N ILE A 535 6.16 -20.97 -1.93
CA ILE A 535 7.19 -19.94 -1.93
C ILE A 535 6.53 -18.60 -2.24
N CYS A 536 6.78 -17.61 -1.38
CA CYS A 536 6.32 -16.24 -1.56
C CYS A 536 6.80 -15.68 -2.91
N PRO A 537 5.95 -14.98 -3.68
CA PRO A 537 6.32 -14.49 -5.00
C PRO A 537 7.49 -13.50 -4.98
N THR A 538 7.63 -12.75 -3.89
CA THR A 538 8.72 -11.80 -3.67
C THR A 538 10.06 -12.50 -3.44
N GLY A 539 10.09 -13.80 -3.15
CA GLY A 539 11.36 -14.51 -3.05
C GLY A 539 12.28 -14.04 -1.92
N CYS A 540 11.78 -13.19 -1.01
CA CYS A 540 12.54 -12.53 0.05
C CYS A 540 12.81 -13.46 1.23
N TYR A 541 13.34 -14.64 0.96
CA TYR A 541 13.75 -15.57 2.00
C TYR A 541 15.25 -15.50 2.25
N LYS A 542 15.60 -15.88 3.47
CA LYS A 542 16.92 -16.32 3.91
C LYS A 542 17.47 -17.42 2.99
N THR A 543 18.74 -17.82 3.15
CA THR A 543 19.36 -18.84 2.28
C THR A 543 18.52 -20.12 2.22
N LEU A 544 18.05 -20.53 1.02
CA LEU A 544 17.30 -21.78 0.88
C LEU A 544 18.22 -22.97 1.00
N ILE A 545 18.00 -23.82 1.99
CA ILE A 545 18.69 -25.09 2.13
C ILE A 545 17.77 -26.19 1.61
N ARG A 546 18.21 -26.86 0.55
CA ARG A 546 17.52 -28.03 -0.02
C ARG A 546 18.36 -29.29 0.21
N PRO A 547 18.00 -30.14 1.20
CA PRO A 547 18.57 -31.46 1.34
C PRO A 547 18.30 -32.29 0.08
N ALA A 548 19.34 -32.85 -0.51
CA ALA A 548 19.28 -33.67 -1.72
C ALA A 548 20.28 -34.82 -1.66
N GLY A 549 20.08 -35.87 -2.46
CA GLY A 549 20.98 -37.01 -2.52
C GLY A 549 20.57 -38.18 -1.62
N THR A 550 21.26 -39.30 -1.78
CA THR A 550 20.87 -40.60 -1.22
C THR A 550 20.85 -40.61 0.31
N ASN A 551 21.76 -39.87 0.96
CA ASN A 551 21.92 -39.85 2.41
C ASN A 551 20.68 -39.33 3.16
N PHE A 552 19.94 -38.39 2.56
CA PHE A 552 18.71 -37.85 3.14
C PHE A 552 17.45 -38.60 2.74
N SER A 553 17.55 -39.59 1.85
CA SER A 553 16.41 -40.40 1.37
C SER A 553 16.49 -41.87 1.81
N VAL A 554 17.35 -42.18 2.80
CA VAL A 554 17.53 -43.54 3.33
C VAL A 554 16.37 -43.94 4.24
N LYS A 555 16.01 -45.22 4.18
CA LYS A 555 15.14 -45.92 5.13
C LYS A 555 15.94 -47.06 5.73
N SER A 556 16.03 -47.14 7.06
CA SER A 556 16.77 -48.21 7.73
C SER A 556 16.05 -48.67 8.99
N ILE A 557 15.86 -49.98 9.13
CA ILE A 557 15.30 -50.59 10.33
C ILE A 557 16.39 -50.56 11.41
N VAL A 558 16.06 -49.99 12.57
CA VAL A 558 16.95 -49.89 13.74
C VAL A 558 16.72 -51.08 14.66
N GLU A 559 15.45 -51.42 14.88
CA GLU A 559 15.03 -52.52 15.74
C GLU A 559 13.72 -53.11 15.17
N GLU A 560 13.62 -54.43 15.21
CA GLU A 560 12.43 -55.15 14.75
C GLU A 560 12.17 -56.33 15.68
N THR A 561 11.06 -56.30 16.40
CA THR A 561 10.58 -57.36 17.29
C THR A 561 9.38 -58.07 16.65
N ASP A 562 8.72 -58.97 17.38
CA ASP A 562 7.50 -59.64 16.89
C ASP A 562 6.31 -58.67 16.77
N ASP A 563 6.29 -57.59 17.56
CA ASP A 563 5.16 -56.65 17.63
C ASP A 563 5.49 -55.23 17.14
N GLU A 564 6.76 -54.81 17.22
CA GLU A 564 7.19 -53.41 17.01
C GLU A 564 8.33 -53.30 15.98
N VAL A 565 8.33 -52.18 15.24
CA VAL A 565 9.39 -51.81 14.31
C VAL A 565 9.81 -50.37 14.54
N ILE A 566 11.10 -50.16 14.84
CA ILE A 566 11.71 -48.84 14.91
C ILE A 566 12.50 -48.60 13.63
N MET A 567 12.21 -47.50 12.95
CA MET A 567 12.81 -47.16 11.66
C MET A 567 13.38 -45.75 11.66
N ASP A 568 14.61 -45.63 11.16
CA ASP A 568 15.24 -44.35 10.82
C ASP A 568 14.86 -43.96 9.38
N LEU A 569 14.35 -42.75 9.23
CA LEU A 569 13.89 -42.14 7.99
C LEU A 569 14.72 -40.88 7.72
N GLY A 570 15.37 -40.78 6.58
CA GLY A 570 15.95 -39.52 6.14
C GLY A 570 14.88 -38.45 5.88
N CYS A 571 15.22 -37.18 6.09
CA CYS A 571 14.27 -36.06 5.95
C CYS A 571 13.68 -35.92 4.53
N ALA A 572 14.39 -36.40 3.51
CA ALA A 572 14.01 -36.39 2.09
C ALA A 572 13.47 -37.75 1.61
N VAL A 573 13.01 -38.63 2.52
CA VAL A 573 12.19 -39.79 2.16
C VAL A 573 10.81 -39.31 1.69
N GLN A 574 10.40 -39.74 0.50
CA GLN A 574 9.06 -39.44 -0.02
C GLN A 574 7.99 -40.18 0.77
N GLY A 575 7.04 -39.44 1.32
CA GLY A 575 5.96 -39.94 2.15
C GLY A 575 5.12 -41.04 1.47
N PRO A 576 4.60 -40.83 0.25
CA PRO A 576 3.85 -41.87 -0.47
C PRO A 576 4.66 -43.16 -0.68
N SER A 577 5.97 -43.05 -0.93
CA SER A 577 6.86 -44.20 -1.05
C SER A 577 7.13 -44.89 0.28
N LEU A 578 7.09 -44.17 1.40
CA LEU A 578 7.18 -44.75 2.75
C LEU A 578 5.91 -45.52 3.09
N VAL A 579 4.73 -44.93 2.88
CA VAL A 579 3.45 -45.60 3.18
C VAL A 579 3.29 -46.88 2.36
N ARG A 580 3.66 -46.84 1.07
CA ARG A 580 3.67 -48.04 0.22
C ARG A 580 4.65 -49.11 0.73
N TYR A 581 5.84 -48.69 1.17
CA TYR A 581 6.81 -49.60 1.75
C TYR A 581 6.27 -50.26 3.03
N CYS A 582 5.63 -49.51 3.91
CA CYS A 582 5.00 -50.05 5.12
C CYS A 582 3.92 -51.08 4.77
N LEU A 583 3.09 -50.83 3.75
CA LEU A 583 2.13 -51.82 3.25
C LEU A 583 2.82 -53.11 2.79
N GLU A 584 3.85 -53.00 1.94
CA GLU A 584 4.58 -54.14 1.38
C GLU A 584 5.27 -54.98 2.46
N GLN A 585 5.71 -54.36 3.56
CA GLN A 585 6.36 -55.03 4.68
C GLN A 585 5.39 -55.46 5.81
N GLY A 586 4.13 -55.04 5.77
CA GLY A 586 3.18 -55.30 6.86
C GLY A 586 3.43 -54.46 8.12
N TYR A 587 3.89 -53.22 7.95
CA TYR A 587 4.06 -52.27 9.06
C TYR A 587 2.85 -51.33 9.15
N SER A 588 2.26 -51.25 10.35
CA SER A 588 1.08 -50.45 10.69
C SER A 588 1.47 -49.22 11.52
N GLY A 589 0.65 -48.17 11.47
CA GLY A 589 0.87 -46.89 12.18
C GLY A 589 1.03 -45.67 11.27
N LEU A 590 0.96 -45.84 9.94
CA LEU A 590 1.07 -44.74 8.95
C LEU A 590 -0.04 -44.77 7.89
N GLU A 591 -1.07 -45.60 8.05
CA GLU A 591 -2.16 -45.76 7.09
C GLU A 591 -2.94 -44.46 6.91
N PHE A 592 -3.08 -43.68 7.98
CA PHE A 592 -3.66 -42.34 7.93
C PHE A 592 -2.80 -41.34 7.14
N MET A 593 -1.57 -41.66 6.75
CA MET A 593 -0.76 -40.80 5.88
C MET A 593 -0.96 -41.11 4.39
N THR A 594 -1.75 -42.14 4.05
CA THR A 594 -2.01 -42.52 2.64
C THR A 594 -2.63 -41.37 1.84
N GLY A 595 -2.06 -41.07 0.67
CA GLY A 595 -2.52 -39.99 -0.20
C GLY A 595 -2.05 -38.59 0.21
N ILE A 596 -1.32 -38.43 1.32
CA ILE A 596 -0.70 -37.16 1.68
C ILE A 596 0.61 -37.00 0.90
N PRO A 597 0.81 -35.93 0.10
CA PRO A 597 2.05 -35.72 -0.66
C PRO A 597 3.21 -35.30 0.27
N GLY A 598 4.40 -35.07 -0.28
CA GLY A 598 5.56 -34.48 0.41
C GLY A 598 6.55 -35.46 1.05
N TYR A 599 7.50 -34.93 1.81
CA TYR A 599 8.60 -35.70 2.42
C TYR A 599 8.48 -35.78 3.95
N CYS A 600 9.11 -36.80 4.55
CA CYS A 600 9.04 -37.04 6.00
C CYS A 600 9.51 -35.83 6.85
N GLY A 601 10.55 -35.10 6.41
CA GLY A 601 10.99 -33.86 7.05
C GLY A 601 9.88 -32.80 7.11
N GLY A 602 9.16 -32.65 6.00
CA GLY A 602 8.00 -31.78 5.91
C GLY A 602 6.81 -32.28 6.73
N TRP A 603 6.58 -33.60 6.76
CA TRP A 603 5.54 -34.21 7.61
C TRP A 603 5.79 -33.94 9.09
N LEU A 604 7.04 -34.04 9.56
CA LEU A 604 7.40 -33.72 10.93
C LEU A 604 7.18 -32.23 11.22
N ALA A 605 7.76 -31.33 10.42
CA ALA A 605 7.69 -29.89 10.66
C ALA A 605 6.25 -29.36 10.69
N MET A 606 5.37 -29.92 9.84
CA MET A 606 3.95 -29.54 9.78
C MET A 606 3.07 -30.38 10.71
N ASN A 607 3.63 -31.34 11.46
CA ASN A 607 2.88 -32.39 12.14
C ASN A 607 1.70 -32.91 11.27
N ALA A 608 2.04 -33.27 10.02
CA ALA A 608 1.07 -33.63 8.98
C ALA A 608 0.23 -34.83 9.43
N GLY A 609 -1.03 -34.89 9.00
CA GLY A 609 -1.94 -35.92 9.50
C GLY A 609 -3.38 -35.63 9.15
N THR A 610 -4.31 -36.31 9.80
CA THR A 610 -5.76 -36.09 9.66
C THR A 610 -6.45 -36.22 11.00
N GLN A 611 -7.78 -36.17 11.02
CA GLN A 611 -8.55 -36.44 12.24
C GLN A 611 -8.27 -37.83 12.84
N ARG A 612 -7.69 -38.76 12.07
CA ARG A 612 -7.34 -40.11 12.52
C ARG A 612 -5.96 -40.23 13.19
N GLY A 613 -5.13 -39.19 13.12
CA GLY A 613 -3.77 -39.23 13.67
C GLY A 613 -2.83 -38.25 12.98
N SER A 614 -1.69 -38.00 13.63
CA SER A 614 -0.66 -37.04 13.26
C SER A 614 0.70 -37.71 13.15
N PHE A 615 1.56 -37.23 12.26
CA PHE A 615 2.86 -37.85 12.01
C PHE A 615 3.75 -37.81 13.26
N CYS A 616 3.67 -36.76 14.08
CA CYS A 616 4.43 -36.74 15.34
C CYS A 616 4.02 -37.85 16.32
N ASP A 617 2.82 -38.44 16.20
CA ASP A 617 2.35 -39.52 17.08
C ASP A 617 3.18 -40.80 16.90
N CYS A 618 3.77 -40.99 15.71
CA CYS A 618 4.66 -42.12 15.43
C CYS A 618 6.14 -41.79 15.63
N VAL A 619 6.51 -40.54 15.95
CA VAL A 619 7.92 -40.12 16.04
C VAL A 619 8.47 -40.41 17.44
N VAL A 620 9.63 -41.06 17.48
CA VAL A 620 10.40 -41.34 18.72
C VAL A 620 11.43 -40.25 18.96
N SER A 621 12.13 -39.82 17.91
CA SER A 621 13.10 -38.72 17.97
C SER A 621 13.38 -38.15 16.59
N ALA A 622 13.94 -36.95 16.53
CA ALA A 622 14.42 -36.32 15.30
C ALA A 622 15.84 -35.79 15.51
N ASP A 623 16.75 -36.16 14.61
CA ASP A 623 18.08 -35.56 14.55
C ASP A 623 18.00 -34.31 13.68
N VAL A 624 18.51 -33.20 14.22
CA VAL A 624 18.47 -31.89 13.59
C VAL A 624 19.82 -31.21 13.65
N VAL A 625 20.08 -30.33 12.68
CA VAL A 625 21.15 -29.33 12.74
C VAL A 625 20.54 -28.01 13.18
N THR A 626 21.01 -27.46 14.29
CA THR A 626 20.57 -26.16 14.81
C THR A 626 21.21 -24.99 14.06
N ALA A 627 20.73 -23.77 14.27
CA ALA A 627 21.18 -22.60 13.54
C ALA A 627 22.68 -22.26 13.74
N ASP A 628 23.28 -22.67 14.86
CA ASP A 628 24.73 -22.57 15.12
C ASP A 628 25.56 -23.70 14.47
N GLY A 629 24.91 -24.64 13.77
CA GLY A 629 25.54 -25.80 13.16
C GLY A 629 25.75 -27.00 14.08
N SER A 630 25.26 -26.96 15.33
CA SER A 630 25.35 -28.10 16.24
C SER A 630 24.37 -29.22 15.86
N LEU A 631 24.74 -30.47 16.14
CA LEU A 631 23.86 -31.62 16.00
C LEU A 631 23.12 -31.86 17.30
N LYS A 632 21.79 -31.98 17.20
CA LYS A 632 20.91 -32.25 18.34
C LYS A 632 19.91 -33.34 18.00
N THR A 633 19.68 -34.25 18.93
CA THR A 633 18.54 -35.18 18.88
C THR A 633 17.42 -34.63 19.76
N ILE A 634 16.26 -34.38 19.17
CA ILE A 634 15.04 -33.95 19.87
C ILE A 634 14.19 -35.20 20.13
N GLN A 635 13.86 -35.46 21.40
CA GLN A 635 13.03 -36.61 21.76
C GLN A 635 11.55 -36.32 21.53
N ALA A 636 10.71 -37.35 21.37
CA ALA A 636 9.26 -37.20 21.12
C ALA A 636 8.56 -36.23 22.10
N GLY A 637 8.88 -36.34 23.39
CA GLY A 637 8.32 -35.48 24.44
C GLY A 637 8.73 -34.00 24.35
N GLU A 638 9.77 -33.69 23.57
CA GLU A 638 10.31 -32.33 23.39
C GLU A 638 9.86 -31.69 22.08
N LEU A 639 9.15 -32.42 21.20
CA LEU A 639 8.71 -31.93 19.89
C LEU A 639 7.71 -30.77 19.98
N GLY A 640 6.97 -30.69 21.09
CA GLY A 640 5.92 -29.68 21.31
C GLY A 640 4.82 -29.71 20.26
N ALA A 641 4.56 -30.88 19.67
CA ALA A 641 3.65 -31.03 18.53
C ALA A 641 2.22 -30.58 18.88
N SER A 642 1.64 -29.77 17.99
CA SER A 642 0.25 -29.31 18.07
C SER A 642 -0.42 -29.41 16.70
N TYR A 643 -1.68 -28.96 16.59
CA TYR A 643 -2.41 -29.03 15.33
C TYR A 643 -1.64 -28.31 14.21
N ARG A 644 -1.17 -29.09 13.23
CA ARG A 644 -0.40 -28.63 12.07
C ARG A 644 0.92 -27.90 12.39
N SER A 645 1.54 -28.21 13.53
CA SER A 645 2.78 -27.55 13.95
C SER A 645 3.68 -28.47 14.78
N CYS A 646 5.00 -28.37 14.55
CA CYS A 646 6.04 -28.92 15.41
C CYS A 646 7.10 -27.82 15.69
N PRO A 647 6.92 -27.02 16.76
CA PRO A 647 7.77 -25.86 17.03
C PRO A 647 9.24 -26.20 17.26
N ALA A 648 9.53 -27.38 17.84
CA ALA A 648 10.89 -27.77 18.20
C ALA A 648 11.85 -27.88 17.00
N VAL A 649 11.31 -28.05 15.78
CA VAL A 649 12.10 -28.16 14.55
C VAL A 649 12.01 -26.93 13.64
N ALA A 650 11.27 -25.89 14.03
CA ALA A 650 10.94 -24.75 13.17
C ALA A 650 12.18 -24.01 12.62
N ASP A 651 13.19 -23.82 13.47
CA ASP A 651 14.44 -23.10 13.18
C ASP A 651 15.65 -24.04 13.05
N THR A 652 15.40 -25.28 12.63
CA THR A 652 16.42 -26.32 12.49
C THR A 652 16.33 -27.02 11.15
N VAL A 653 17.41 -27.69 10.75
CA VAL A 653 17.41 -28.59 9.58
C VAL A 653 17.23 -30.01 10.07
N VAL A 654 16.04 -30.58 9.89
CA VAL A 654 15.80 -32.01 10.15
C VAL A 654 16.62 -32.83 9.17
N ILE A 655 17.45 -33.75 9.68
CA ILE A 655 18.26 -34.65 8.86
C ILE A 655 17.71 -36.08 8.87
N LYS A 656 17.19 -36.54 10.02
CA LYS A 656 16.71 -37.90 10.22
C LYS A 656 15.59 -37.93 11.25
N ILE A 657 14.65 -38.84 11.08
CA ILE A 657 13.45 -39.00 11.90
C ILE A 657 13.36 -40.46 12.27
N ARG A 658 13.30 -40.77 13.57
CA ARG A 658 13.06 -42.11 14.06
C ARG A 658 11.58 -42.28 14.35
N VAL A 659 10.96 -43.28 13.73
CA VAL A 659 9.54 -43.60 13.95
C VAL A 659 9.35 -44.98 14.57
N ARG A 660 8.24 -45.13 15.28
CA ARG A 660 7.73 -46.38 15.86
C ARG A 660 6.50 -46.81 15.09
N LEU A 661 6.53 -48.05 14.60
CA LEU A 661 5.45 -48.73 13.89
C LEU A 661 5.18 -50.08 14.55
N THR A 662 4.07 -50.72 14.20
CA THR A 662 3.73 -52.08 14.68
C THR A 662 3.71 -53.08 13.53
N LYS A 663 3.99 -54.35 13.82
CA LYS A 663 3.80 -55.42 12.84
C LYS A 663 2.32 -55.76 12.68
N SER A 664 1.92 -55.99 11.45
CA SER A 664 0.56 -56.38 11.08
C SER A 664 0.57 -57.21 9.79
N MET A 665 -0.56 -57.82 9.45
CA MET A 665 -0.68 -58.48 8.16
C MET A 665 -0.82 -57.42 7.06
N PRO A 666 -0.11 -57.53 5.92
CA PRO A 666 -0.22 -56.57 4.81
C PRO A 666 -1.67 -56.30 4.37
N ILE A 667 -2.54 -57.31 4.45
CA ILE A 667 -3.97 -57.15 4.13
C ILE A 667 -4.71 -56.24 5.11
N ALA A 668 -4.38 -56.28 6.41
CA ALA A 668 -4.99 -55.42 7.41
C ALA A 668 -4.54 -53.96 7.22
N VAL A 669 -3.25 -53.75 6.94
CA VAL A 669 -2.69 -52.44 6.58
C VAL A 669 -3.40 -51.91 5.33
N LYS A 670 -3.58 -52.74 4.29
CA LYS A 670 -4.29 -52.35 3.07
C LYS A 670 -5.73 -51.91 3.34
N ILE A 671 -6.47 -52.66 4.14
CA ILE A 671 -7.86 -52.32 4.50
C ILE A 671 -7.91 -50.96 5.22
N ALA A 672 -7.03 -50.72 6.19
CA ALA A 672 -6.96 -49.45 6.90
C ALA A 672 -6.56 -48.28 5.99
N MET A 673 -5.67 -48.52 5.02
CA MET A 673 -5.31 -47.52 4.01
C MET A 673 -6.48 -47.18 3.07
N ASP A 674 -7.21 -48.20 2.59
CA ASP A 674 -8.35 -48.01 1.69
C ASP A 674 -9.50 -47.28 2.40
N ASP A 675 -9.74 -47.62 3.68
CA ASP A 675 -10.68 -46.88 4.52
C ASP A 675 -10.25 -45.42 4.72
N ALA A 676 -8.95 -45.17 4.99
CA ALA A 676 -8.41 -43.81 5.12
C ALA A 676 -8.52 -42.99 3.83
N LEU A 677 -8.39 -43.63 2.66
CA LEU A 677 -8.56 -42.99 1.35
C LEU A 677 -10.03 -42.70 1.01
N SER A 678 -10.95 -43.62 1.33
CA SER A 678 -12.36 -43.48 0.97
C SER A 678 -13.04 -42.25 1.61
N ALA A 679 -12.52 -41.79 2.75
CA ALA A 679 -13.01 -40.63 3.48
C ALA A 679 -12.35 -39.29 3.06
N ARG A 680 -11.55 -39.24 1.98
CA ARG A 680 -10.76 -38.06 1.59
C ARG A 680 -11.16 -37.45 0.26
N PHE A 681 -10.91 -36.14 0.17
CA PHE A 681 -10.82 -35.46 -1.09
C PHE A 681 -9.63 -36.00 -1.89
N ASP A 682 -9.85 -36.39 -3.14
CA ASP A 682 -8.79 -36.90 -4.00
C ASP A 682 -7.97 -35.73 -4.58
N PHE A 683 -6.73 -35.62 -4.12
CA PHE A 683 -5.77 -34.63 -4.63
C PHE A 683 -4.95 -35.16 -5.82
N SER A 684 -5.20 -36.39 -6.28
CA SER A 684 -4.41 -37.00 -7.34
C SER A 684 -4.46 -36.19 -8.64
N GLY A 685 -3.28 -35.95 -9.23
CA GLY A 685 -3.14 -35.15 -10.45
C GLY A 685 -3.25 -33.64 -10.27
N LEU A 686 -3.59 -33.13 -9.06
CA LEU A 686 -3.66 -31.70 -8.78
C LEU A 686 -2.30 -31.13 -8.35
N ARG A 687 -1.97 -29.93 -8.83
CA ARG A 687 -0.88 -29.10 -8.28
C ARG A 687 -1.43 -28.26 -7.14
N SER A 688 -1.49 -28.86 -5.94
CA SER A 688 -2.12 -28.28 -4.76
C SER A 688 -1.35 -28.58 -3.48
N GLY A 689 -1.38 -27.66 -2.52
CA GLY A 689 -0.90 -27.86 -1.14
C GLY A 689 -1.85 -28.61 -0.22
N GLY A 690 -3.05 -28.96 -0.68
CA GLY A 690 -4.12 -29.46 0.17
C GLY A 690 -5.07 -28.34 0.59
N SER A 691 -5.50 -28.37 1.85
CA SER A 691 -6.30 -27.29 2.45
C SER A 691 -5.50 -25.98 2.49
N ALA A 692 -6.12 -24.90 2.03
CA ALA A 692 -5.55 -23.56 2.00
C ALA A 692 -5.55 -22.91 3.40
N PHE A 693 -6.60 -23.14 4.19
CA PHE A 693 -6.83 -22.52 5.50
C PHE A 693 -7.11 -23.54 6.60
N LYS A 694 -6.66 -23.24 7.82
CA LYS A 694 -6.95 -24.02 9.02
C LYS A 694 -8.42 -23.88 9.40
N ASN A 695 -8.99 -24.92 10.01
CA ASN A 695 -10.33 -24.79 10.58
C ASN A 695 -10.30 -23.87 11.81
N PRO A 696 -11.19 -22.87 11.89
CA PRO A 696 -11.38 -22.07 13.11
C PRO A 696 -11.72 -22.97 14.31
N PRO A 697 -11.36 -22.56 15.54
CA PRO A 697 -11.74 -23.32 16.74
C PRO A 697 -13.27 -23.33 16.93
N PRO A 698 -13.86 -24.41 17.49
CA PRO A 698 -15.28 -24.45 17.82
C PRO A 698 -15.68 -23.28 18.74
N PRO A 699 -16.89 -22.71 18.61
CA PRO A 699 -18.03 -23.18 17.81
C PRO A 699 -18.09 -22.67 16.36
N ALA A 700 -17.01 -22.04 15.84
CA ALA A 700 -17.01 -21.51 14.49
C ALA A 700 -17.11 -22.62 13.42
N LYS A 701 -17.67 -22.27 12.25
CA LYS A 701 -17.82 -23.20 11.13
C LYS A 701 -16.44 -23.61 10.57
N PRO A 702 -16.30 -24.83 10.02
CA PRO A 702 -15.08 -25.23 9.30
C PRO A 702 -14.74 -24.29 8.16
N ALA A 703 -13.45 -24.10 7.88
CA ALA A 703 -12.98 -23.14 6.86
C ALA A 703 -13.57 -23.40 5.48
N GLY A 704 -13.71 -24.67 5.10
CA GLY A 704 -14.34 -25.05 3.82
C GLY A 704 -15.80 -24.60 3.69
N MET A 705 -16.57 -24.60 4.78
CA MET A 705 -17.96 -24.11 4.76
C MET A 705 -18.00 -22.57 4.72
N VAL A 706 -17.15 -21.91 5.50
CA VAL A 706 -17.02 -20.44 5.49
C VAL A 706 -16.69 -19.94 4.08
N LEU A 707 -15.73 -20.59 3.41
CA LEU A 707 -15.32 -20.24 2.05
C LEU A 707 -16.40 -20.54 1.00
N ASP A 708 -17.15 -21.64 1.16
CA ASP A 708 -18.25 -21.99 0.26
C ASP A 708 -19.39 -20.97 0.36
N GLU A 709 -19.79 -20.62 1.59
CA GLU A 709 -20.79 -19.57 1.87
C GLU A 709 -20.32 -18.20 1.37
N ALA A 710 -19.03 -17.91 1.42
CA ALA A 710 -18.41 -16.72 0.83
C ALA A 710 -18.27 -16.78 -0.71
N GLY A 711 -18.76 -17.83 -1.35
CA GLY A 711 -18.77 -17.99 -2.81
C GLY A 711 -17.38 -18.24 -3.42
N CYS A 712 -16.50 -18.95 -2.71
CA CYS A 712 -15.13 -19.13 -3.17
C CYS A 712 -14.92 -20.25 -4.20
N LYS A 713 -15.84 -21.21 -4.31
CA LYS A 713 -15.71 -22.33 -5.25
C LYS A 713 -15.62 -21.84 -6.69
N GLY A 714 -14.63 -22.37 -7.43
CA GLY A 714 -14.42 -22.02 -8.84
C GLY A 714 -13.84 -20.62 -9.09
N MET A 715 -13.50 -19.84 -8.05
CA MET A 715 -12.74 -18.61 -8.22
C MET A 715 -11.43 -18.85 -8.96
N ARG A 716 -10.99 -17.87 -9.76
CA ARG A 716 -9.77 -17.97 -10.57
C ARG A 716 -9.07 -16.61 -10.66
N ILE A 717 -7.75 -16.66 -10.60
CA ILE A 717 -6.83 -15.55 -10.91
C ILE A 717 -5.71 -16.14 -11.75
N GLY A 718 -5.56 -15.70 -13.01
CA GLY A 718 -4.59 -16.29 -13.93
C GLY A 718 -4.72 -17.83 -14.00
N GLY A 719 -3.59 -18.52 -13.79
CA GLY A 719 -3.55 -19.99 -13.75
C GLY A 719 -3.95 -20.62 -12.40
N ALA A 720 -4.17 -19.84 -11.33
CA ALA A 720 -4.58 -20.36 -10.03
C ALA A 720 -6.12 -20.38 -9.91
N HIS A 721 -6.67 -21.45 -9.33
CA HIS A 721 -8.12 -21.59 -9.16
C HIS A 721 -8.52 -22.42 -7.94
N VAL A 722 -9.72 -22.13 -7.40
CA VAL A 722 -10.33 -22.89 -6.30
C VAL A 722 -11.10 -24.07 -6.86
N SER A 723 -10.96 -25.25 -6.22
CA SER A 723 -11.70 -26.45 -6.58
C SER A 723 -13.21 -26.20 -6.56
N LYS A 724 -13.92 -26.75 -7.54
CA LYS A 724 -15.39 -26.73 -7.60
C LYS A 724 -16.02 -27.68 -6.57
N ASP A 725 -15.26 -28.69 -6.15
CA ASP A 725 -15.74 -29.72 -5.24
C ASP A 725 -15.43 -29.38 -3.77
N HIS A 726 -14.35 -28.62 -3.52
CA HIS A 726 -13.94 -28.24 -2.16
C HIS A 726 -13.40 -26.80 -2.08
N ALA A 727 -14.15 -25.90 -1.42
CA ALA A 727 -13.84 -24.47 -1.38
C ALA A 727 -12.50 -24.12 -0.69
N ASN A 728 -11.97 -25.00 0.16
CA ASN A 728 -10.68 -24.82 0.83
C ASN A 728 -9.48 -25.37 0.02
N VAL A 729 -9.64 -25.74 -1.25
CA VAL A 729 -8.56 -26.32 -2.05
C VAL A 729 -8.23 -25.41 -3.22
N ILE A 730 -6.98 -24.96 -3.28
CA ILE A 730 -6.42 -24.21 -4.42
C ILE A 730 -5.64 -25.18 -5.30
N SER A 731 -5.79 -25.05 -6.62
CA SER A 731 -4.99 -25.75 -7.63
C SER A 731 -4.37 -24.76 -8.60
N ALA A 732 -3.21 -25.14 -9.15
CA ALA A 732 -2.44 -24.31 -10.07
C ALA A 732 -2.26 -24.98 -11.44
N ASP A 733 -2.57 -24.24 -12.51
CA ASP A 733 -2.32 -24.66 -13.88
C ASP A 733 -0.82 -24.58 -14.23
N GLN A 734 -0.43 -25.01 -15.43
CA GLN A 734 0.99 -25.07 -15.83
C GLN A 734 1.68 -23.71 -15.86
N ASP A 735 0.94 -22.71 -16.33
CA ASP A 735 1.31 -21.30 -16.49
C ASP A 735 1.05 -20.45 -15.24
N ALA A 736 0.47 -21.03 -14.19
CA ALA A 736 0.25 -20.33 -12.93
C ALA A 736 1.56 -19.82 -12.34
N THR A 737 1.56 -18.56 -11.92
CA THR A 737 2.68 -17.94 -11.21
C THR A 737 2.48 -18.01 -9.70
N ALA A 738 3.54 -17.77 -8.92
CA ALA A 738 3.40 -17.69 -7.48
C ALA A 738 2.43 -16.56 -7.07
N SER A 739 2.50 -15.39 -7.72
CA SER A 739 1.59 -14.27 -7.41
C SER A 739 0.13 -14.61 -7.69
N ASP A 740 -0.19 -15.47 -8.66
CA ASP A 740 -1.57 -15.93 -8.91
C ASP A 740 -2.13 -16.71 -7.72
N VAL A 741 -1.34 -17.65 -7.22
CA VAL A 741 -1.71 -18.47 -6.05
C VAL A 741 -1.82 -17.60 -4.81
N TYR A 742 -0.88 -16.68 -4.61
CA TYR A 742 -0.88 -15.84 -3.41
C TYR A 742 -2.03 -14.83 -3.40
N ALA A 743 -2.26 -14.14 -4.54
CA ALA A 743 -3.38 -13.23 -4.67
C ALA A 743 -4.72 -13.95 -4.51
N LEU A 744 -4.87 -15.18 -5.04
CA LEU A 744 -6.08 -15.97 -4.87
C LEU A 744 -6.30 -16.37 -3.40
N LEU A 745 -5.24 -16.76 -2.70
CA LEU A 745 -5.29 -17.04 -1.27
C LEU A 745 -5.72 -15.80 -0.47
N CYS A 746 -5.16 -14.62 -0.77
CA CYS A 746 -5.61 -13.36 -0.15
C CYS A 746 -7.08 -13.07 -0.44
N MET A 747 -7.51 -13.18 -1.71
CA MET A 747 -8.89 -12.94 -2.13
C MET A 747 -9.90 -13.86 -1.40
N MET A 748 -9.56 -15.13 -1.22
CA MET A 748 -10.39 -16.08 -0.46
C MET A 748 -10.53 -15.66 1.01
N ARG A 749 -9.42 -15.24 1.63
CA ARG A 749 -9.39 -14.78 3.03
C ARG A 749 -10.20 -13.51 3.22
N GLU A 750 -10.10 -12.57 2.28
CA GLU A 750 -10.84 -11.30 2.26
C GLU A 750 -12.34 -11.53 2.11
N ARG A 751 -12.76 -12.45 1.23
CA ARG A 751 -14.17 -12.84 1.07
C ARG A 751 -14.72 -13.52 2.32
N ALA A 752 -13.97 -14.44 2.93
CA ALA A 752 -14.37 -15.06 4.20
C ALA A 752 -14.59 -14.00 5.30
N LEU A 753 -13.65 -13.07 5.46
CA LEU A 753 -13.77 -12.00 6.46
C LEU A 753 -14.99 -11.11 6.19
N THR A 754 -15.18 -10.66 4.96
CA THR A 754 -16.28 -9.75 4.60
C THR A 754 -17.65 -10.42 4.64
N ALA A 755 -17.76 -11.72 4.33
CA ALA A 755 -19.03 -12.45 4.31
C ALA A 755 -19.45 -12.97 5.70
N SER A 756 -18.49 -13.40 6.54
CA SER A 756 -18.80 -14.08 7.80
C SER A 756 -18.17 -13.45 9.05
N GLY A 757 -17.33 -12.41 8.90
CA GLY A 757 -16.57 -11.83 10.01
C GLY A 757 -15.43 -12.72 10.53
N ILE A 758 -15.13 -13.85 9.86
CA ILE A 758 -14.11 -14.81 10.30
C ILE A 758 -12.83 -14.59 9.52
N LEU A 759 -11.77 -14.20 10.22
CA LEU A 759 -10.43 -14.13 9.63
C LEU A 759 -9.81 -15.53 9.60
N LEU A 760 -9.76 -16.13 8.41
CA LEU A 760 -9.14 -17.44 8.24
C LEU A 760 -7.61 -17.35 8.29
N GLU A 761 -7.00 -18.29 9.03
CA GLU A 761 -5.55 -18.46 9.10
C GLU A 761 -5.08 -19.44 8.01
N PRO A 762 -4.08 -19.08 7.18
CA PRO A 762 -3.53 -20.00 6.20
C PRO A 762 -2.99 -21.30 6.83
N GLU A 763 -3.34 -22.44 6.25
CA GLU A 763 -2.70 -23.74 6.52
C GLU A 763 -1.47 -23.93 5.62
N VAL A 764 -1.50 -23.31 4.44
CA VAL A 764 -0.34 -23.23 3.53
C VAL A 764 0.76 -22.43 4.22
N ARG A 765 1.92 -23.06 4.42
CA ARG A 765 3.12 -22.38 4.94
C ARG A 765 3.75 -21.57 3.80
N ILE A 766 3.58 -20.25 3.87
CA ILE A 766 4.23 -19.30 2.97
C ILE A 766 5.68 -19.13 3.44
N LEU A 767 6.62 -19.42 2.55
CA LEU A 767 8.07 -19.34 2.78
C LEU A 767 8.62 -18.09 2.08
N GLY A 768 9.25 -17.20 2.84
CA GLY A 768 9.59 -15.84 2.39
C GLY A 768 9.14 -14.87 3.44
#